data_AF-A0A7L1GCI1-F1
#
_entry.id   AF-A0A7L1GCI1-F1
#
_cell.length_a   1.000
_cell.length_b   1.000
_cell.length_c   1.000
_cell.angle_alpha   90.00
_cell.angle_beta   90.00
_cell.angle_gamma   90.00
#
_symmetry.space_group_name_H-M   'P 1'
#
loop_
_entity.id
_entity.type
_entity.pdbx_description
1 polymer ?
#
loop_
_entity_poly.entity_id
_entity_poly.type
_entity_poly.pdbx_seq_one_letter_code
_entity_poly.pdbx_strand_id
1 'polypeptide(L)'
;ASCTDKEWPEAEKAEKLARGAALKWASGVFYRPEKLQGLGQYRSRETQRNSSIQSRLKSTVQSYLEGVSTGLEQLRSAAQEVQDVCQELGAARWALLDSAEQCQGLQQMRALMVEHVQLASVIQVLPQLFSVHEAFSHTLQLLHGQHLLEAHAELMMMEHLRDDILSQLHLRGLSGAQAPVLSYFGGLQELNESLAKQLWGIVGSSLRLVREDPALFVTAVRIIEREEKIDDALLLEATFLPPGRPKGWRQKFRHVLQESLAGARLRAARAGAAGPGLARHLAALREDIVSELRVVKDLMVQCVPAHYNILGLCTATYHQALASHLQDLLREDLDKQGLFLLLEWALRVYHSSEMMAHPDLLPEVDVSALGPLMSPELVEQTERKYVVKVKASVLEWMQRTLEVEFKEWFREEEPETDHQGFFQSALPVIVMQMLNENIQVASLITDSLQQKVYNMALEQLEAFLGRLREALVQCGKEHQRDRSMPRFYVSYLLAMLNNNLALSSSVSSLHPDAARREVPASLWAALDRTQKKACQLLLEELLLDLQPLCLQLPSRRWLSGSTLVSSMCEVVERYSKDFCRVRRPISTLLLAESELVVTSQYLRALLQQKMVCRSQEERAQLCHRLLQDATQLRDLFCGLGLEQSQQSLEAIFALRELICLKDPALLSLEVLGFITKYPDVSDEHISTLLDLRGDVSKELRHMVLEMMAQHPQVPPDSYRPIFSTILVPAPELPLCLRKAKCA
;
A
#
# COMPACT_ATOMS: atom_id res chain seq x y z
N ALA A 1 50.25 -26.11 -61.44
CA ALA A 1 48.94 -25.77 -62.02
C ALA A 1 48.95 -24.30 -62.39
N SER A 2 48.83 -24.01 -63.68
CA SER A 2 48.78 -22.67 -64.26
C SER A 2 47.60 -21.89 -63.67
N CYS A 3 47.88 -20.95 -62.77
CA CYS A 3 46.89 -19.98 -62.31
C CYS A 3 46.78 -18.93 -63.41
N THR A 4 45.95 -19.26 -64.40
CA THR A 4 45.36 -18.32 -65.35
C THR A 4 44.82 -17.11 -64.59
N ASP A 5 45.20 -15.91 -65.03
CA ASP A 5 44.75 -14.60 -64.58
C ASP A 5 43.27 -14.60 -64.20
N LYS A 6 42.98 -14.74 -62.90
CA LYS A 6 41.70 -14.33 -62.34
C LYS A 6 41.86 -12.87 -61.97
N GLU A 7 41.49 -11.99 -62.90
CA GLU A 7 41.33 -10.57 -62.60
C GLU A 7 40.47 -10.44 -61.34
N TRP A 8 41.03 -9.87 -60.30
CA TRP A 8 40.33 -9.70 -59.03
C TRP A 8 39.13 -8.79 -59.27
N PRO A 9 37.88 -9.25 -59.01
CA PRO A 9 36.69 -8.43 -59.23
C PRO A 9 36.72 -7.13 -58.40
N GLU A 10 37.43 -7.15 -57.28
CA GLU A 10 37.69 -5.99 -56.43
C GLU A 10 38.68 -4.99 -57.06
N ALA A 11 39.66 -5.48 -57.83
CA ALA A 11 40.59 -4.62 -58.57
C ALA A 11 39.86 -3.91 -59.73
N GLU A 12 38.99 -4.64 -60.45
CA GLU A 12 38.18 -4.05 -61.52
C GLU A 12 37.20 -2.99 -60.97
N LYS A 13 36.61 -3.25 -59.80
CA LYS A 13 35.72 -2.30 -59.10
C LYS A 13 36.50 -1.08 -58.58
N ALA A 14 37.68 -1.28 -58.02
CA ALA A 14 38.56 -0.19 -57.56
C ALA A 14 39.05 0.67 -58.74
N GLU A 15 39.38 0.05 -59.88
CA GLU A 15 39.78 0.78 -61.09
C GLU A 15 38.61 1.60 -61.65
N LYS A 16 37.39 1.04 -61.71
CA LYS A 16 36.19 1.78 -62.14
C LYS A 16 35.89 2.96 -61.22
N LEU A 17 36.03 2.80 -59.90
CA LEU A 17 35.86 3.88 -58.93
C LEU A 17 36.94 4.95 -59.04
N ALA A 18 38.21 4.54 -59.18
CA ALA A 18 39.33 5.46 -59.36
C ALA A 18 39.22 6.25 -60.67
N ARG A 19 38.84 5.60 -61.78
CA ARG A 19 38.54 6.26 -63.06
C ARG A 19 37.38 7.25 -62.92
N GLY A 20 36.30 6.87 -62.26
CA GLY A 20 35.15 7.74 -62.00
C GLY A 20 35.53 8.99 -61.20
N ALA A 21 36.32 8.82 -60.13
CA ALA A 21 36.81 9.93 -59.31
C ALA A 21 37.79 10.84 -60.09
N ALA A 22 38.71 10.25 -60.86
CA ALA A 22 39.64 10.98 -61.69
C ALA A 22 38.93 11.80 -62.78
N LEU A 23 37.89 11.24 -63.42
CA LEU A 23 37.08 11.94 -64.42
C LEU A 23 36.30 13.11 -63.82
N LYS A 24 35.69 12.91 -62.64
CA LYS A 24 34.94 13.96 -61.91
C LYS A 24 35.85 15.10 -61.47
N TRP A 25 37.07 14.78 -61.07
CA TRP A 25 38.07 15.77 -60.69
C TRP A 25 38.62 16.49 -61.92
N ALA A 26 38.94 15.76 -62.99
CA ALA A 26 39.45 16.32 -64.24
C ALA A 26 38.45 17.27 -64.90
N SER A 27 37.15 16.97 -64.87
CA SER A 27 36.11 17.87 -65.37
C SER A 27 35.99 19.16 -64.56
N GLY A 28 36.30 19.13 -63.26
CA GLY A 28 36.31 20.32 -62.40
C GLY A 28 37.56 21.19 -62.54
N VAL A 29 38.71 20.59 -62.86
CA VAL A 29 40.00 21.30 -62.92
C VAL A 29 40.36 21.77 -64.35
N PHE A 30 40.02 20.98 -65.37
CA PHE A 30 40.35 21.24 -66.78
C PHE A 30 39.11 21.65 -67.61
N TYR A 31 38.21 22.45 -67.04
CA TYR A 31 36.96 22.86 -67.69
C TYR A 31 37.12 23.91 -68.80
N ARG A 32 38.32 24.50 -68.98
CA ARG A 32 38.66 25.47 -70.04
C ARG A 32 40.01 25.12 -70.70
N PRO A 33 40.22 25.41 -71.99
CA PRO A 33 41.44 25.04 -72.72
C PRO A 33 42.73 25.62 -72.12
N GLU A 34 42.70 26.84 -71.57
CA GLU A 34 43.89 27.49 -70.99
C GLU A 34 44.42 26.74 -69.76
N LYS A 35 43.54 26.07 -69.00
CA LYS A 35 43.88 25.32 -67.78
C LYS A 35 44.63 24.01 -68.08
N LEU A 36 44.67 23.56 -69.34
CA LEU A 36 45.43 22.38 -69.78
C LEU A 36 46.95 22.61 -69.79
N GLN A 37 47.43 23.86 -69.75
CA GLN A 37 48.87 24.13 -69.66
C GLN A 37 49.51 23.52 -68.39
N GLY A 38 48.74 23.35 -67.30
CA GLY A 38 49.19 22.72 -66.06
C GLY A 38 49.16 21.17 -66.06
N LEU A 39 48.67 20.53 -67.13
CA LEU A 39 48.50 19.08 -67.19
C LEU A 39 49.85 18.34 -67.09
N GLY A 40 50.92 18.90 -67.65
CA GLY A 40 52.27 18.34 -67.57
C GLY A 40 52.82 18.31 -66.14
N GLN A 41 52.60 19.38 -65.38
CA GLN A 41 53.00 19.45 -63.96
C GLN A 41 52.19 18.47 -63.10
N TYR A 42 50.89 18.34 -63.37
CA TYR A 42 50.06 17.35 -62.67
C TYR A 42 50.47 15.92 -63.00
N ARG A 43 50.74 15.61 -64.27
CA ARG A 43 51.24 14.30 -64.70
C ARG A 43 52.58 13.97 -64.02
N SER A 44 53.48 14.95 -63.92
CA SER A 44 54.75 14.79 -63.20
C SER A 44 54.54 14.56 -61.69
N ARG A 45 53.63 15.30 -61.06
CA ARG A 45 53.28 15.09 -59.65
C ARG A 45 52.67 13.71 -59.39
N GLU A 46 51.73 13.27 -60.20
CA GLU A 46 51.08 11.96 -60.01
C GLU A 46 52.01 10.79 -60.38
N THR A 47 52.89 10.95 -61.36
CA THR A 47 53.94 9.94 -61.61
C THR A 47 54.92 9.84 -60.45
N GLN A 48 55.33 10.96 -59.84
CA GLN A 48 56.19 10.96 -58.66
C GLN A 48 55.49 10.40 -57.40
N ARG A 49 54.20 10.68 -57.24
CA ARG A 49 53.39 10.07 -56.18
C ARG A 49 53.25 8.56 -56.38
N ASN A 50 52.95 8.10 -57.59
CA ASN A 50 52.86 6.68 -57.90
C ASN A 50 54.20 5.95 -57.73
N SER A 51 55.32 6.57 -58.13
CA SER A 51 56.65 5.97 -57.91
C SER A 51 56.99 5.86 -56.43
N SER A 52 56.61 6.86 -55.62
CA SER A 52 56.78 6.83 -54.15
C SER A 52 55.90 5.76 -53.49
N ILE A 53 54.65 5.61 -53.94
CA ILE A 53 53.74 4.57 -53.44
C ILE A 53 54.27 3.18 -53.83
N GLN A 54 54.73 3.00 -55.07
CA GLN A 54 55.33 1.73 -55.52
C GLN A 54 56.62 1.40 -54.76
N SER A 55 57.51 2.37 -54.51
CA SER A 55 58.74 2.13 -53.76
C SER A 55 58.43 1.73 -52.31
N ARG A 56 57.45 2.39 -51.70
CA ARG A 56 56.94 2.00 -50.36
C ARG A 56 56.36 0.60 -50.38
N LEU A 57 55.42 0.30 -51.27
CA LEU A 57 54.84 -1.04 -51.40
C LEU A 57 55.90 -2.12 -51.61
N LYS A 58 56.89 -1.87 -52.48
CA LYS A 58 57.98 -2.82 -52.72
C LYS A 58 58.80 -3.05 -51.46
N SER A 59 59.14 -2.00 -50.72
CA SER A 59 59.86 -2.11 -49.45
C SER A 59 59.04 -2.85 -48.39
N THR A 60 57.74 -2.57 -48.26
CA THR A 60 56.88 -3.25 -47.29
C THR A 60 56.68 -4.72 -47.64
N VAL A 61 56.44 -5.04 -48.91
CA VAL A 61 56.29 -6.43 -49.38
C VAL A 61 57.60 -7.19 -49.23
N GLN A 62 58.74 -6.56 -49.53
CA GLN A 62 60.04 -7.18 -49.33
C GLN A 62 60.31 -7.48 -47.86
N SER A 63 60.06 -6.52 -46.96
CA SER A 63 60.18 -6.74 -45.51
C SER A 63 59.25 -7.84 -45.00
N TYR A 64 58.01 -7.93 -45.52
CA TYR A 64 57.09 -9.01 -45.18
C TYR A 64 57.57 -10.37 -45.68
N LEU A 65 58.05 -10.46 -46.93
CA LEU A 65 58.55 -11.71 -47.51
C LEU A 65 59.84 -12.16 -46.82
N GLU A 66 60.74 -11.25 -46.50
CA GLU A 66 61.94 -11.53 -45.71
C GLU A 66 61.55 -12.06 -44.33
N GLY A 67 60.64 -11.38 -43.60
CA GLY A 67 60.17 -11.84 -42.30
C GLY A 67 59.48 -13.21 -42.34
N VAL A 68 58.69 -13.50 -43.38
CA VAL A 68 58.07 -14.82 -43.57
C VAL A 68 59.12 -15.88 -43.91
N SER A 69 60.12 -15.55 -44.73
CA SER A 69 61.20 -16.48 -45.07
C SER A 69 62.04 -16.81 -43.85
N THR A 70 62.44 -15.82 -43.05
CA THR A 70 63.20 -16.03 -41.82
C THR A 70 62.38 -16.83 -40.81
N GLY A 71 61.08 -16.53 -40.69
CA GLY A 71 60.18 -17.30 -39.84
C GLY A 71 60.06 -18.76 -40.26
N LEU A 72 59.96 -19.05 -41.56
CA LEU A 72 59.92 -20.43 -42.08
C LEU A 72 61.24 -21.17 -41.89
N GLU A 73 62.38 -20.50 -42.05
CA GLU A 73 63.70 -21.08 -41.80
C GLU A 73 63.90 -21.41 -40.32
N GLN A 74 63.52 -20.50 -39.42
CA GLN A 74 63.53 -20.75 -37.98
C GLN A 74 62.61 -21.90 -37.60
N LEU A 75 61.42 -21.99 -38.20
CA LEU A 75 60.47 -23.06 -37.92
C LEU A 75 60.97 -24.43 -38.43
N ARG A 76 61.66 -24.45 -39.57
CA ARG A 76 62.33 -25.65 -40.07
C ARG A 76 63.50 -26.08 -39.18
N SER A 77 64.33 -25.13 -38.73
CA SER A 77 65.42 -25.40 -37.79
C SER A 77 64.89 -25.98 -36.48
N ALA A 78 63.88 -25.33 -35.88
CA ALA A 78 63.26 -25.79 -34.66
C ALA A 78 62.61 -27.17 -34.81
N ALA A 79 61.96 -27.45 -35.95
CA ALA A 79 61.40 -28.78 -36.23
C ALA A 79 62.50 -29.86 -36.31
N GLN A 80 63.62 -29.56 -36.97
CA GLN A 80 64.76 -30.47 -37.04
C GLN A 80 65.39 -30.69 -35.66
N GLU A 81 65.64 -29.62 -34.91
CA GLU A 81 66.17 -29.68 -33.54
C GLU A 81 65.26 -30.50 -32.61
N VAL A 82 63.94 -30.31 -32.68
CA VAL A 82 62.99 -31.12 -31.90
C VAL A 82 63.03 -32.59 -32.32
N GLN A 83 63.21 -32.87 -33.61
CA GLN A 83 63.29 -34.25 -34.10
C GLN A 83 64.59 -34.93 -33.66
N ASP A 84 65.71 -34.20 -33.67
CA ASP A 84 67.01 -34.66 -33.19
C ASP A 84 66.96 -34.90 -31.67
N VAL A 85 66.40 -33.95 -30.90
CA VAL A 85 66.18 -34.10 -29.44
C VAL A 85 65.26 -35.28 -29.13
N CYS A 86 64.21 -35.51 -29.91
CA CYS A 86 63.34 -36.68 -29.75
C CYS A 86 64.12 -37.99 -29.98
N GLN A 87 65.02 -38.03 -30.97
CA GLN A 87 65.85 -39.20 -31.23
C GLN A 87 66.88 -39.42 -30.12
N GLU A 88 67.55 -38.37 -29.67
CA GLU A 88 68.49 -38.43 -28.54
C GLU A 88 67.79 -38.84 -27.24
N LEU A 89 66.61 -38.30 -26.95
CA LEU A 89 65.79 -38.73 -25.80
C LEU A 89 65.32 -40.17 -25.94
N GLY A 90 64.98 -40.61 -27.16
CA GLY A 90 64.67 -42.01 -27.45
C GLY A 90 65.86 -42.91 -27.17
N ALA A 91 67.06 -42.55 -27.65
CA ALA A 91 68.29 -43.28 -27.41
C ALA A 91 68.66 -43.29 -25.92
N ALA A 92 68.53 -42.16 -25.22
CA ALA A 92 68.74 -42.05 -23.78
C ALA A 92 67.74 -42.90 -22.99
N ARG A 93 66.47 -42.95 -23.41
CA ARG A 93 65.45 -43.80 -22.80
C ARG A 93 65.77 -45.29 -22.99
N TRP A 94 66.22 -45.70 -24.18
CA TRP A 94 66.65 -47.07 -24.43
C TRP A 94 67.90 -47.43 -23.62
N ALA A 95 68.91 -46.54 -23.56
CA ALA A 95 70.08 -46.73 -22.71
C ALA A 95 69.72 -46.81 -21.22
N LEU A 96 68.75 -46.01 -20.76
CA LEU A 96 68.23 -46.08 -19.39
C LEU A 96 67.47 -47.39 -19.12
N LEU A 97 66.68 -47.90 -20.07
CA LEU A 97 66.00 -49.19 -19.95
C LEU A 97 66.99 -50.37 -19.95
N ASP A 98 68.02 -50.33 -20.80
CA ASP A 98 69.09 -51.33 -20.85
C ASP A 98 69.93 -51.30 -19.56
N SER A 99 70.18 -50.09 -19.02
CA SER A 99 70.79 -49.91 -17.69
C SER A 99 69.88 -50.33 -16.54
N ALA A 100 68.55 -50.34 -16.71
CA ALA A 100 67.61 -50.78 -15.68
C ALA A 100 67.69 -52.30 -15.45
N GLU A 101 68.04 -53.10 -16.47
CA GLU A 101 68.35 -54.52 -16.30
C GLU A 101 69.70 -54.73 -15.58
N GLN A 102 70.70 -53.86 -15.82
CA GLN A 102 71.96 -53.84 -15.08
C GLN A 102 71.83 -53.30 -13.63
N CYS A 103 70.80 -52.49 -13.35
CA CYS A 103 70.51 -51.92 -12.02
C CYS A 103 70.07 -52.95 -10.97
N GLN A 104 69.89 -54.24 -11.31
CA GLN A 104 69.63 -55.27 -10.29
C GLN A 104 70.75 -55.32 -9.23
N GLY A 105 72.01 -55.04 -9.61
CA GLY A 105 73.14 -54.93 -8.67
C GLY A 105 73.07 -53.71 -7.73
N LEU A 106 72.29 -52.69 -8.07
CA LEU A 106 72.11 -51.46 -7.28
C LEU A 106 70.95 -51.54 -6.28
N GLN A 107 70.25 -52.67 -6.19
CA GLN A 107 69.22 -52.88 -5.18
C GLN A 107 69.77 -52.74 -3.75
N GLN A 108 71.00 -53.22 -3.51
CA GLN A 108 71.68 -53.03 -2.22
C GLN A 108 71.97 -51.55 -1.94
N MET A 109 72.36 -50.77 -2.95
CA MET A 109 72.62 -49.34 -2.80
C MET A 109 71.32 -48.54 -2.59
N ARG A 110 70.21 -48.94 -3.24
CA ARG A 110 68.88 -48.38 -2.95
C ARG A 110 68.40 -48.72 -1.55
N ALA A 111 68.59 -49.95 -1.08
CA ALA A 111 68.27 -50.34 0.29
C ALA A 111 69.07 -49.51 1.31
N LEU A 112 70.39 -49.37 1.11
CA LEU A 112 71.26 -48.51 1.93
C LEU A 112 70.86 -47.03 1.85
N MET A 113 70.46 -46.53 0.69
CA MET A 113 69.97 -45.16 0.54
C MET A 113 68.65 -44.95 1.29
N VAL A 114 67.74 -45.93 1.27
CA VAL A 114 66.50 -45.88 2.06
C VAL A 114 66.81 -45.88 3.56
N GLU A 115 67.73 -46.74 4.02
CA GLU A 115 68.19 -46.74 5.42
C GLU A 115 68.86 -45.42 5.81
N HIS A 116 69.72 -44.86 4.94
CA HIS A 116 70.37 -43.58 5.20
C HIS A 116 69.37 -42.43 5.23
N VAL A 117 68.36 -42.41 4.34
CA VAL A 117 67.30 -41.39 4.35
C VAL A 117 66.44 -41.53 5.62
N GLN A 118 66.15 -42.75 6.05
CA GLN A 118 65.45 -43.01 7.32
C GLN A 118 66.26 -42.50 8.52
N LEU A 119 67.54 -42.87 8.62
CA LEU A 119 68.41 -42.43 9.70
C LEU A 119 68.61 -40.90 9.68
N ALA A 120 68.75 -40.29 8.51
CA ALA A 120 68.84 -38.83 8.38
C ALA A 120 67.56 -38.13 8.85
N SER A 121 66.37 -38.66 8.48
CA SER A 121 65.10 -38.13 8.96
C SER A 121 64.95 -38.24 10.48
N VAL A 122 65.41 -39.35 11.07
CA VAL A 122 65.41 -39.54 12.52
C VAL A 122 66.37 -38.55 13.19
N ILE A 123 67.58 -38.36 12.67
CA ILE A 123 68.55 -37.41 13.24
C ILE A 123 68.02 -35.97 13.20
N GLN A 124 67.26 -35.60 12.16
CA GLN A 124 66.65 -34.27 12.04
C GLN A 124 65.44 -34.08 12.97
N VAL A 125 64.57 -35.09 13.08
CA VAL A 125 63.30 -35.01 13.82
C VAL A 125 63.47 -35.25 15.32
N LEU A 126 64.41 -36.10 15.74
CA LEU A 126 64.57 -36.52 17.13
C LEU A 126 64.87 -35.36 18.11
N PRO A 127 65.76 -34.40 17.80
CA PRO A 127 65.98 -33.24 18.68
C PRO A 127 64.72 -32.38 18.85
N GLN A 128 63.92 -32.24 17.79
CA GLN A 128 62.69 -31.48 17.82
C GLN A 128 61.62 -32.18 18.66
N LEU A 129 61.51 -33.51 18.58
CA LEU A 129 60.59 -34.29 19.42
C LEU A 129 60.88 -34.11 20.91
N PHE A 130 62.14 -34.09 21.34
CA PHE A 130 62.47 -33.88 22.75
C PHE A 130 62.07 -32.49 23.27
N SER A 131 62.05 -31.47 22.38
CA SER A 131 61.63 -30.11 22.74
C SER A 131 60.12 -29.90 22.85
N VAL A 132 59.31 -30.84 22.35
CA VAL A 132 57.84 -30.69 22.27
C VAL A 132 57.20 -30.48 23.64
N HIS A 133 57.63 -31.19 24.69
CA HIS A 133 57.04 -31.05 26.03
C HIS A 133 57.35 -29.70 26.68
N GLU A 134 58.56 -29.18 26.47
CA GLU A 134 58.94 -27.84 26.93
C GLU A 134 58.15 -26.77 26.17
N ALA A 135 58.07 -26.90 24.83
CA ALA A 135 57.27 -26.03 23.98
C ALA A 135 55.79 -26.02 24.39
N PHE A 136 55.19 -27.17 24.70
CA PHE A 136 53.82 -27.26 25.23
C PHE A 136 53.61 -26.39 26.49
N SER A 137 54.51 -26.54 27.47
CA SER A 137 54.42 -25.81 28.73
C SER A 137 54.61 -24.30 28.54
N HIS A 138 55.51 -23.92 27.62
CA HIS A 138 55.80 -22.53 27.29
C HIS A 138 54.64 -21.88 26.51
N THR A 139 54.10 -22.56 25.50
CA THR A 139 52.93 -22.10 24.75
C THR A 139 51.72 -21.88 25.68
N LEU A 140 51.50 -22.75 26.67
CA LEU A 140 50.48 -22.52 27.69
C LEU A 140 50.74 -21.22 28.48
N GLN A 141 51.96 -20.96 28.92
CA GLN A 141 52.30 -19.72 29.65
C GLN A 141 52.09 -18.48 28.78
N LEU A 142 52.49 -18.54 27.50
CA LEU A 142 52.30 -17.46 26.53
C LEU A 142 50.80 -17.17 26.30
N LEU A 143 49.95 -18.20 26.20
CA LEU A 143 48.50 -18.03 26.12
C LEU A 143 47.93 -17.38 27.38
N HIS A 144 48.40 -17.73 28.58
CA HIS A 144 47.97 -17.05 29.81
C HIS A 144 48.40 -15.58 29.84
N GLY A 145 49.57 -15.26 29.28
CA GLY A 145 50.10 -13.90 29.14
C GLY A 145 49.56 -13.07 27.96
N GLN A 146 48.61 -13.61 27.18
CA GLN A 146 48.09 -12.99 25.93
C GLN A 146 49.15 -12.69 24.86
N HIS A 147 50.28 -13.40 24.87
CA HIS A 147 51.30 -13.32 23.82
C HIS A 147 50.91 -14.22 22.63
N LEU A 148 49.82 -13.84 21.93
CA LEU A 148 49.15 -14.69 20.95
C LEU A 148 50.00 -15.07 19.75
N LEU A 149 50.85 -14.17 19.24
CA LEU A 149 51.70 -14.45 18.06
C LEU A 149 52.77 -15.48 18.37
N GLU A 150 53.41 -15.36 19.53
CA GLU A 150 54.47 -16.26 19.98
C GLU A 150 53.88 -17.63 20.28
N ALA A 151 52.73 -17.66 21.00
CA ALA A 151 52.00 -18.89 21.24
C ALA A 151 51.55 -19.57 19.93
N HIS A 152 51.08 -18.80 18.94
CA HIS A 152 50.69 -19.31 17.64
C HIS A 152 51.88 -19.87 16.84
N ALA A 153 53.04 -19.22 16.88
CA ALA A 153 54.23 -19.68 16.19
C ALA A 153 54.73 -21.03 16.74
N GLU A 154 54.76 -21.20 18.07
CA GLU A 154 55.13 -22.47 18.70
C GLU A 154 54.11 -23.56 18.41
N LEU A 155 52.82 -23.23 18.47
CA LEU A 155 51.75 -24.15 18.11
C LEU A 155 51.89 -24.63 16.66
N MET A 156 52.14 -23.71 15.72
CA MET A 156 52.36 -24.08 14.31
C MET A 156 53.59 -24.95 14.12
N MET A 157 54.69 -24.68 14.82
CA MET A 157 55.89 -25.52 14.76
C MET A 157 55.57 -26.96 15.19
N MET A 158 54.83 -27.11 16.30
CA MET A 158 54.45 -28.43 16.80
C MET A 158 53.41 -29.12 15.90
N GLU A 159 52.43 -28.40 15.36
CA GLU A 159 51.48 -28.92 14.36
C GLU A 159 52.21 -29.38 13.10
N HIS A 160 53.13 -28.58 12.56
CA HIS A 160 53.91 -28.93 11.37
C HIS A 160 54.75 -30.18 11.60
N LEU A 161 55.41 -30.29 12.75
CA LEU A 161 56.19 -31.49 13.10
C LEU A 161 55.30 -32.75 13.15
N ARG A 162 54.14 -32.66 13.80
CA ARG A 162 53.16 -33.77 13.83
C ARG A 162 52.72 -34.13 12.41
N ASP A 163 52.35 -33.13 11.62
CA ASP A 163 51.75 -33.30 10.31
C ASP A 163 52.75 -33.87 9.29
N ASP A 164 54.03 -33.47 9.37
CA ASP A 164 55.13 -34.03 8.58
C ASP A 164 55.36 -35.51 8.90
N ILE A 165 55.37 -35.88 10.19
CA ILE A 165 55.49 -37.27 10.62
C ILE A 165 54.31 -38.10 10.08
N LEU A 166 53.08 -37.58 10.22
CA LEU A 166 51.87 -38.26 9.74
C LEU A 166 51.85 -38.39 8.20
N SER A 167 52.28 -37.35 7.49
CA SER A 167 52.40 -37.36 6.02
C SER A 167 53.41 -38.41 5.55
N GLN A 168 54.59 -38.48 6.18
CA GLN A 168 55.59 -39.49 5.87
C GLN A 168 55.12 -40.91 6.18
N LEU A 169 54.36 -41.11 7.27
CA LEU A 169 53.74 -42.40 7.59
C LEU A 169 52.67 -42.78 6.56
N HIS A 170 51.87 -41.81 6.12
CA HIS A 170 50.84 -42.00 5.11
C HIS A 170 51.43 -42.39 3.76
N LEU A 171 52.45 -41.67 3.28
CA LEU A 171 53.16 -41.98 2.03
C LEU A 171 53.82 -43.36 2.02
N ARG A 172 54.17 -43.88 3.20
CA ARG A 172 54.76 -45.22 3.38
C ARG A 172 53.73 -46.32 3.67
N GLY A 173 52.43 -45.99 3.71
CA GLY A 173 51.36 -46.96 3.98
C GLY A 173 51.33 -47.51 5.41
N LEU A 174 51.98 -46.84 6.37
CA LEU A 174 52.14 -47.28 7.76
C LEU A 174 51.03 -46.72 8.67
N SER A 175 49.77 -46.89 8.28
CA SER A 175 48.62 -46.30 9.00
C SER A 175 48.48 -46.77 10.45
N GLY A 176 48.96 -47.98 10.79
CA GLY A 176 48.94 -48.50 12.16
C GLY A 176 49.83 -47.75 13.16
N ALA A 177 50.82 -46.99 12.69
CA ALA A 177 51.73 -46.20 13.52
C ALA A 177 51.23 -44.76 13.79
N GLN A 178 50.07 -44.37 13.26
CA GLN A 178 49.51 -43.03 13.43
C GLN A 178 48.97 -42.81 14.86
N ALA A 179 48.36 -43.82 15.48
CA ALA A 179 47.73 -43.67 16.79
C ALA A 179 48.70 -43.29 17.93
N PRO A 180 49.91 -43.88 18.05
CA PRO A 180 50.92 -43.43 19.02
C PRO A 180 51.38 -41.99 18.82
N VAL A 181 51.51 -41.55 17.56
CA VAL A 181 51.91 -40.16 17.22
C VAL A 181 50.82 -39.19 17.65
N LEU A 182 49.56 -39.48 17.34
CA LEU A 182 48.44 -38.64 17.76
C LEU A 182 48.30 -38.57 19.28
N SER A 183 48.57 -39.67 19.99
CA SER A 183 48.59 -39.71 21.46
C SER A 183 49.70 -38.81 22.04
N TYR A 184 50.91 -38.88 21.47
CA TYR A 184 52.04 -38.04 21.88
C TYR A 184 51.75 -36.55 21.72
N PHE A 185 51.08 -36.17 20.63
CA PHE A 185 50.67 -34.79 20.35
C PHE A 185 49.26 -34.44 20.86
N GLY A 186 48.68 -35.24 21.75
CA GLY A 186 47.28 -35.06 22.21
C GLY A 186 46.98 -33.68 22.80
N GLY A 187 47.96 -33.08 23.49
CA GLY A 187 47.83 -31.73 24.06
C GLY A 187 47.70 -30.60 23.02
N LEU A 188 48.02 -30.84 21.74
CA LEU A 188 47.92 -29.80 20.71
C LEU A 188 46.48 -29.39 20.46
N GLN A 189 45.54 -30.33 20.59
CA GLN A 189 44.13 -30.02 20.41
C GLN A 189 43.66 -29.04 21.49
N GLU A 190 44.01 -29.26 22.75
CA GLU A 190 43.65 -28.38 23.86
C GLU A 190 44.28 -26.99 23.73
N LEU A 191 45.54 -26.92 23.30
CA LEU A 191 46.22 -25.65 23.00
C LEU A 191 45.52 -24.88 21.88
N ASN A 192 45.16 -25.58 20.80
CA ASN A 192 44.49 -24.97 19.65
C ASN A 192 43.08 -24.50 20.01
N GLU A 193 42.34 -25.25 20.83
CA GLU A 193 41.04 -24.85 21.37
C GLU A 193 41.16 -23.65 22.32
N SER A 194 42.20 -23.61 23.16
CA SER A 194 42.48 -22.47 24.06
C SER A 194 42.81 -21.19 23.28
N LEU A 195 43.70 -21.28 22.28
CA LEU A 195 44.01 -20.18 21.37
C LEU A 195 42.75 -19.71 20.65
N ALA A 196 41.97 -20.63 20.06
CA ALA A 196 40.73 -20.30 19.38
C ALA A 196 39.74 -19.58 20.30
N LYS A 197 39.58 -20.03 21.56
CA LYS A 197 38.73 -19.38 22.55
C LYS A 197 39.15 -17.93 22.83
N GLN A 198 40.45 -17.66 22.95
CA GLN A 198 40.95 -16.30 23.12
C GLN A 198 40.71 -15.44 21.88
N LEU A 199 40.95 -15.98 20.68
CA LEU A 199 40.66 -15.29 19.42
C LEU A 199 39.18 -14.91 19.32
N TRP A 200 38.25 -15.82 19.65
CA TRP A 200 36.82 -15.52 19.61
C TRP A 200 36.38 -14.52 20.68
N GLY A 201 37.03 -14.51 21.85
CA GLY A 201 36.82 -13.46 22.85
C GLY A 201 37.23 -12.07 22.35
N ILE A 202 38.35 -11.99 21.62
CA ILE A 202 38.85 -10.76 20.98
C ILE A 202 37.90 -10.31 19.86
N VAL A 203 37.53 -11.21 18.95
CA VAL A 203 36.60 -10.91 17.84
C VAL A 203 35.22 -10.49 18.39
N GLY A 204 34.75 -11.16 19.44
CA GLY A 204 33.51 -10.82 20.13
C GLY A 204 33.55 -9.43 20.78
N SER A 205 34.74 -8.92 21.13
CA SER A 205 34.94 -7.58 21.70
C SER A 205 35.47 -6.56 20.68
N SER A 206 35.36 -6.86 19.38
CA SER A 206 35.98 -6.11 18.28
C SER A 206 35.69 -4.61 18.30
N LEU A 207 34.42 -4.19 18.46
CA LEU A 207 34.06 -2.76 18.46
C LEU A 207 34.71 -1.96 19.60
N ARG A 208 34.95 -2.58 20.75
CA ARG A 208 35.66 -1.95 21.87
C ARG A 208 37.17 -1.97 21.60
N LEU A 209 37.71 -3.11 21.20
CA LEU A 209 39.15 -3.28 20.99
C LEU A 209 39.68 -2.41 19.85
N VAL A 210 38.93 -2.23 18.77
CA VAL A 210 39.33 -1.34 17.67
C VAL A 210 39.47 0.13 18.13
N ARG A 211 38.79 0.54 19.21
CA ARG A 211 38.92 1.88 19.82
C ARG A 211 40.06 1.95 20.84
N GLU A 212 40.19 0.93 21.68
CA GLU A 212 41.09 0.93 22.84
C GLU A 212 42.48 0.33 22.52
N ASP A 213 42.52 -0.81 21.84
CA ASP A 213 43.73 -1.55 21.48
C ASP A 213 43.57 -2.25 20.10
N PRO A 214 43.75 -1.51 18.99
CA PRO A 214 43.62 -2.07 17.65
C PRO A 214 44.73 -3.11 17.34
N ALA A 215 45.87 -3.06 18.04
CA ALA A 215 46.98 -3.97 17.80
C ALA A 215 46.63 -5.41 18.20
N LEU A 216 45.92 -5.59 19.32
CA LEU A 216 45.43 -6.90 19.76
C LEU A 216 44.41 -7.48 18.78
N PHE A 217 43.50 -6.66 18.26
CA PHE A 217 42.52 -7.09 17.26
C PHE A 217 43.19 -7.49 15.94
N VAL A 218 44.10 -6.66 15.42
CA VAL A 218 44.89 -6.97 14.21
C VAL A 218 45.70 -8.25 14.39
N THR A 219 46.26 -8.47 15.58
CA THR A 219 46.99 -9.70 15.91
C THR A 219 46.11 -10.95 15.74
N ALA A 220 44.88 -10.92 16.26
CA ALA A 220 43.94 -12.01 16.08
C ALA A 220 43.59 -12.24 14.60
N VAL A 221 43.34 -11.18 13.82
CA VAL A 221 43.05 -11.28 12.39
C VAL A 221 44.25 -11.85 11.60
N ARG A 222 45.47 -11.45 11.95
CA ARG A 222 46.70 -11.97 11.33
C ARG A 222 46.87 -13.47 11.56
N ILE A 223 46.58 -13.96 12.76
CA ILE A 223 46.63 -15.39 13.08
C ILE A 223 45.60 -16.14 12.23
N ILE A 224 44.36 -15.64 12.14
CA ILE A 224 43.29 -16.25 11.32
C ILE A 224 43.71 -16.31 9.85
N GLU A 225 44.21 -15.21 9.29
CA GLU A 225 44.67 -15.18 7.89
C GLU A 225 45.88 -16.08 7.62
N ARG A 226 46.74 -16.26 8.62
CA ARG A 226 47.87 -17.18 8.50
C ARG A 226 47.41 -18.63 8.43
N GLU A 227 46.46 -19.00 9.28
CA GLU A 227 45.89 -20.35 9.33
C GLU A 227 45.11 -20.68 8.05
N GLU A 228 44.32 -19.74 7.52
CA GLU A 228 43.61 -19.92 6.25
C GLU A 228 44.56 -20.09 5.07
N LYS A 229 45.68 -19.36 5.03
CA LYS A 229 46.71 -19.55 3.99
C LYS A 229 47.36 -20.92 4.05
N ILE A 230 47.52 -21.50 5.24
CA ILE A 230 48.03 -22.86 5.42
C ILE A 230 47.00 -23.86 4.90
N ASP A 231 45.72 -23.67 5.26
CA ASP A 231 44.63 -24.49 4.76
C ASP A 231 44.55 -24.47 3.21
N ASP A 232 44.63 -23.28 2.59
CA ASP A 232 44.61 -23.12 1.13
C ASP A 232 45.79 -23.85 0.45
N ALA A 233 47.00 -23.75 1.02
CA ALA A 233 48.18 -24.43 0.48
C ALA A 233 48.04 -25.97 0.56
N LEU A 234 47.57 -26.49 1.70
CA LEU A 234 47.36 -27.92 1.89
C LEU A 234 46.29 -28.50 0.96
N LEU A 235 45.23 -27.73 0.67
CA LEU A 235 44.16 -28.15 -0.23
C LEU A 235 44.63 -28.21 -1.70
N LEU A 236 45.59 -27.38 -2.12
CA LEU A 236 46.13 -27.38 -3.48
C LEU A 236 47.11 -28.54 -3.75
N GLU A 237 47.88 -28.95 -2.74
CA GLU A 237 48.90 -30.00 -2.85
C GLU A 237 48.37 -31.43 -2.61
N ALA A 238 47.07 -31.58 -2.40
CA ALA A 238 46.44 -32.69 -1.68
C ALA A 238 46.82 -34.11 -2.13
N THR A 239 47.82 -34.69 -1.44
CA THR A 239 48.09 -36.14 -1.35
C THR A 239 47.77 -36.69 0.05
N PHE A 240 47.82 -35.83 1.08
CA PHE A 240 47.49 -36.14 2.48
C PHE A 240 46.92 -34.87 3.15
N LEU A 241 45.85 -35.01 3.94
CA LEU A 241 45.26 -33.92 4.71
C LEU A 241 45.43 -34.19 6.21
N PRO A 242 46.13 -33.31 6.96
CA PRO A 242 46.32 -33.51 8.39
C PRO A 242 45.01 -33.47 9.21
N PRO A 243 44.97 -34.13 10.38
CA PRO A 243 43.78 -34.14 11.23
C PRO A 243 43.47 -32.74 11.75
N GLY A 244 42.21 -32.32 11.59
CA GLY A 244 41.73 -31.00 12.04
C GLY A 244 41.90 -29.86 11.02
N ARG A 245 42.36 -30.17 9.80
CA ARG A 245 42.46 -29.24 8.67
C ARG A 245 41.40 -29.58 7.59
N PRO A 246 40.83 -28.61 6.86
CA PRO A 246 40.97 -27.17 7.09
C PRO A 246 40.26 -26.73 8.39
N LYS A 247 40.81 -25.70 9.06
CA LYS A 247 40.27 -25.17 10.32
C LYS A 247 39.06 -24.25 10.11
N GLY A 248 38.97 -23.57 8.95
CA GLY A 248 37.84 -22.72 8.57
C GLY A 248 37.60 -21.54 9.51
N TRP A 249 38.67 -20.95 10.05
CA TRP A 249 38.64 -19.88 11.02
C TRP A 249 38.11 -18.56 10.45
N ARG A 250 38.23 -18.30 9.15
CA ARG A 250 37.59 -17.16 8.49
C ARG A 250 36.06 -17.22 8.57
N GLN A 251 35.48 -18.40 8.38
CA GLN A 251 34.04 -18.59 8.52
C GLN A 251 33.59 -18.41 9.97
N LYS A 252 34.35 -18.97 10.93
CA LYS A 252 34.09 -18.78 12.36
C LYS A 252 34.22 -17.32 12.78
N PHE A 253 35.22 -16.60 12.28
CA PHE A 253 35.39 -15.16 12.51
C PHE A 253 34.13 -14.38 12.10
N ARG A 254 33.61 -14.63 10.89
CA ARG A 254 32.38 -13.99 10.42
C ARG A 254 31.21 -14.30 11.35
N HIS A 255 31.05 -15.55 11.74
CA HIS A 255 29.96 -15.98 12.62
C HIS A 255 30.04 -15.32 14.02
N VAL A 256 31.20 -15.37 14.68
CA VAL A 256 31.41 -14.76 16.01
C VAL A 256 31.19 -13.25 15.96
N LEU A 257 31.65 -12.58 14.90
CA LEU A 257 31.41 -11.16 14.69
C LEU A 257 29.91 -10.88 14.56
N GLN A 258 29.19 -11.65 13.74
CA GLN A 258 27.75 -11.51 13.56
C GLN A 258 26.97 -11.73 14.86
N GLU A 259 27.32 -12.76 15.64
CA GLU A 259 26.67 -13.06 16.91
C GLU A 259 26.93 -11.97 17.97
N SER A 260 28.13 -11.41 18.01
CA SER A 260 28.45 -10.30 18.91
C SER A 260 27.61 -9.06 18.59
N LEU A 261 27.57 -8.66 17.31
CA LEU A 261 26.82 -7.50 16.85
C LEU A 261 25.31 -7.65 17.04
N ALA A 262 24.76 -8.82 16.68
CA ALA A 262 23.32 -9.09 16.82
C ALA A 262 22.89 -9.36 18.28
N GLY A 263 23.76 -9.98 19.07
CA GLY A 263 23.39 -10.56 20.36
C GLY A 263 23.47 -9.62 21.57
N ALA A 264 24.44 -8.70 21.60
CA ALA A 264 24.73 -7.91 22.80
C ALA A 264 23.71 -6.79 23.05
N ARG A 265 23.24 -6.10 22.00
CA ARG A 265 22.43 -4.88 22.14
C ARG A 265 20.93 -5.09 21.95
N LEU A 266 20.50 -5.92 21.01
CA LEU A 266 19.06 -6.16 20.79
C LEU A 266 18.39 -6.88 21.97
N ARG A 267 19.13 -7.75 22.68
CA ARG A 267 18.64 -8.40 23.90
C ARG A 267 18.61 -7.48 25.11
N ALA A 268 19.61 -6.61 25.28
CA ALA A 268 19.66 -5.62 26.36
C ALA A 268 18.57 -4.54 26.19
N ALA A 269 18.32 -4.12 24.95
CA ALA A 269 17.33 -3.11 24.61
C ALA A 269 15.87 -3.62 24.73
N ARG A 270 15.64 -4.94 24.63
CA ARG A 270 14.31 -5.57 24.82
C ARG A 270 13.69 -5.33 26.19
N ALA A 271 14.51 -5.09 27.23
CA ALA A 271 14.04 -4.87 28.60
C ALA A 271 13.27 -3.54 28.79
N GLY A 272 13.35 -2.60 27.84
CA GLY A 272 12.68 -1.29 27.89
C GLY A 272 11.65 -1.05 26.78
N ALA A 273 11.35 -2.06 25.95
CA ALA A 273 10.60 -1.90 24.71
C ALA A 273 9.06 -1.91 24.88
N ALA A 274 8.53 -2.16 26.08
CA ALA A 274 7.10 -2.23 26.33
C ALA A 274 6.47 -0.86 26.61
N GLY A 275 5.36 -0.54 25.93
CA GLY A 275 4.55 0.65 26.17
C GLY A 275 5.25 1.98 25.83
N PRO A 276 5.19 3.00 26.70
CA PRO A 276 5.72 4.35 26.41
C PRO A 276 7.27 4.40 26.29
N GLY A 277 7.96 3.28 26.52
CA GLY A 277 9.39 3.13 26.30
C GLY A 277 9.80 2.89 24.84
N LEU A 278 8.87 2.53 23.95
CA LEU A 278 9.18 2.12 22.57
C LEU A 278 9.88 3.23 21.76
N ALA A 279 9.42 4.47 21.86
CA ALA A 279 10.05 5.59 21.15
C ALA A 279 11.50 5.82 21.62
N ARG A 280 11.74 5.73 22.93
CA ARG A 280 13.10 5.85 23.51
C ARG A 280 13.99 4.68 23.08
N HIS A 281 13.44 3.49 23.02
CA HIS A 281 14.12 2.29 22.54
C HIS A 281 14.54 2.43 21.06
N LEU A 282 13.63 2.84 20.18
CA LEU A 282 13.92 3.05 18.75
C LEU A 282 14.93 4.18 18.52
N ALA A 283 14.88 5.26 19.31
CA ALA A 283 15.86 6.34 19.27
C ALA A 283 17.25 5.85 19.72
N ALA A 284 17.33 5.08 20.81
CA ALA A 284 18.59 4.50 21.27
C ALA A 284 19.22 3.56 20.23
N LEU A 285 18.41 2.71 19.59
CA LEU A 285 18.87 1.85 18.50
C LEU A 285 19.42 2.65 17.32
N ARG A 286 18.76 3.77 16.95
CA ARG A 286 19.23 4.65 15.88
C ARG A 286 20.63 5.20 16.19
N GLU A 287 20.80 5.83 17.35
CA GLU A 287 22.07 6.44 17.75
C GLU A 287 23.19 5.40 17.89
N ASP A 288 22.89 4.27 18.54
CA ASP A 288 23.86 3.21 18.79
C ASP A 288 24.40 2.63 17.48
N ILE A 289 23.51 2.24 16.55
CA ILE A 289 23.90 1.59 15.30
C ILE A 289 24.69 2.55 14.41
N VAL A 290 24.28 3.81 14.30
CA VAL A 290 25.02 4.81 13.52
C VAL A 290 26.41 5.02 14.12
N SER A 291 26.52 5.14 15.45
CA SER A 291 27.82 5.32 16.12
C SER A 291 28.75 4.11 15.92
N GLU A 292 28.22 2.90 15.92
CA GLU A 292 29.00 1.68 15.73
C GLU A 292 29.42 1.49 14.27
N LEU A 293 28.52 1.73 13.32
CA LEU A 293 28.86 1.67 11.90
C LEU A 293 29.92 2.70 11.50
N ARG A 294 29.91 3.89 12.11
CA ARG A 294 31.01 4.86 11.95
C ARG A 294 32.34 4.29 12.41
N VAL A 295 32.37 3.63 13.57
CA VAL A 295 33.60 2.99 14.07
C VAL A 295 34.02 1.81 13.20
N VAL A 296 33.08 1.05 12.65
CA VAL A 296 33.41 0.00 11.69
C VAL A 296 34.06 0.60 10.44
N LYS A 297 33.44 1.64 9.86
CA LYS A 297 33.93 2.34 8.67
C LYS A 297 35.31 2.97 8.90
N ASP A 298 35.43 3.79 9.94
CA ASP A 298 36.60 4.65 10.13
C ASP A 298 37.80 3.88 10.69
N LEU A 299 37.57 2.90 11.58
CA LEU A 299 38.62 2.20 12.29
C LEU A 299 38.73 0.72 11.89
N MET A 300 37.64 -0.05 11.94
CA MET A 300 37.70 -1.51 11.78
C MET A 300 38.08 -1.95 10.36
N VAL A 301 37.69 -1.18 9.33
CA VAL A 301 38.09 -1.43 7.93
C VAL A 301 39.61 -1.38 7.76
N GLN A 302 40.33 -0.58 8.56
CA GLN A 302 41.79 -0.50 8.50
C GLN A 302 42.48 -1.70 9.15
N CYS A 303 41.80 -2.41 10.05
CA CYS A 303 42.34 -3.54 10.79
C CYS A 303 42.16 -4.89 10.08
N VAL A 304 41.28 -4.98 9.08
CA VAL A 304 40.90 -6.25 8.44
C VAL A 304 41.15 -6.19 6.93
N PRO A 305 41.62 -7.28 6.28
CA PRO A 305 41.83 -7.29 4.84
C PRO A 305 40.57 -6.97 4.02
N ALA A 306 40.73 -6.25 2.91
CA ALA A 306 39.63 -5.76 2.08
C ALA A 306 38.69 -6.86 1.55
N HIS A 307 39.20 -8.06 1.28
CA HIS A 307 38.41 -9.18 0.77
C HIS A 307 37.38 -9.72 1.78
N TYR A 308 37.44 -9.31 3.05
CA TYR A 308 36.40 -9.62 4.02
C TYR A 308 35.14 -8.79 3.83
N ASN A 309 35.23 -7.62 3.19
CA ASN A 309 34.16 -6.62 3.10
C ASN A 309 33.45 -6.39 4.45
N ILE A 310 34.23 -6.08 5.50
CA ILE A 310 33.73 -6.00 6.88
C ILE A 310 32.61 -4.98 7.04
N LEU A 311 32.71 -3.82 6.40
CA LEU A 311 31.65 -2.81 6.46
C LEU A 311 30.35 -3.37 5.90
N GLY A 312 30.38 -4.01 4.73
CA GLY A 312 29.20 -4.67 4.13
C GLY A 312 28.65 -5.83 4.98
N LEU A 313 29.54 -6.61 5.61
CA LEU A 313 29.14 -7.68 6.52
C LEU A 313 28.41 -7.12 7.76
N CYS A 314 28.97 -6.10 8.40
CA CYS A 314 28.39 -5.46 9.57
C CYS A 314 27.05 -4.80 9.25
N THR A 315 26.95 -4.03 8.15
CA THR A 315 25.70 -3.39 7.74
C THR A 315 24.61 -4.39 7.44
N ALA A 316 24.91 -5.47 6.71
CA ALA A 316 23.97 -6.56 6.46
C ALA A 316 23.52 -7.27 7.75
N THR A 317 24.43 -7.43 8.71
CA THR A 317 24.12 -8.04 10.01
C THR A 317 23.19 -7.16 10.84
N TYR A 318 23.45 -5.86 10.94
CA TYR A 318 22.55 -4.92 11.63
C TYR A 318 21.19 -4.86 10.94
N HIS A 319 21.15 -4.83 9.61
CA HIS A 319 19.90 -4.85 8.85
C HIS A 319 19.06 -6.09 9.19
N GLN A 320 19.66 -7.29 9.12
CA GLN A 320 18.97 -8.54 9.44
C GLN A 320 18.53 -8.61 10.90
N ALA A 321 19.37 -8.14 11.83
CA ALA A 321 19.06 -8.14 13.25
C ALA A 321 17.92 -7.16 13.59
N LEU A 322 17.92 -5.97 12.98
CA LEU A 322 16.82 -5.01 13.08
C LEU A 322 15.53 -5.55 12.48
N ALA A 323 15.58 -6.17 11.31
CA ALA A 323 14.41 -6.78 10.67
C ALA A 323 13.78 -7.85 11.58
N SER A 324 14.61 -8.74 12.15
CA SER A 324 14.15 -9.75 13.11
C SER A 324 13.56 -9.12 14.38
N HIS A 325 14.17 -8.05 14.90
CA HIS A 325 13.71 -7.38 16.11
C HIS A 325 12.39 -6.64 15.92
N LEU A 326 12.22 -5.93 14.80
CA LEU A 326 10.95 -5.30 14.46
C LEU A 326 9.86 -6.35 14.28
N GLN A 327 10.16 -7.48 13.65
CA GLN A 327 9.21 -8.58 13.52
C GLN A 327 8.81 -9.15 14.89
N ASP A 328 9.76 -9.27 15.82
CA ASP A 328 9.47 -9.67 17.21
C ASP A 328 8.58 -8.67 17.94
N LEU A 329 8.84 -7.37 17.82
CA LEU A 329 7.99 -6.33 18.42
C LEU A 329 6.57 -6.35 17.84
N LEU A 330 6.42 -6.61 16.54
CA LEU A 330 5.12 -6.70 15.86
C LEU A 330 4.32 -7.97 16.19
N ARG A 331 4.94 -8.97 16.86
CA ARG A 331 4.24 -10.13 17.43
C ARG A 331 3.51 -9.76 18.72
N GLU A 332 3.94 -8.72 19.44
CA GLU A 332 3.26 -8.21 20.61
C GLU A 332 2.00 -7.42 20.21
N ASP A 333 0.98 -7.36 21.09
CA ASP A 333 -0.23 -6.56 20.81
C ASP A 333 0.04 -5.09 21.12
N LEU A 334 0.57 -4.38 20.13
CA LEU A 334 0.85 -2.95 20.22
C LEU A 334 -0.42 -2.12 20.04
N ASP A 335 -0.45 -0.97 20.70
CA ASP A 335 -1.49 0.04 20.53
C ASP A 335 -1.31 0.81 19.21
N LYS A 336 -2.28 1.69 18.89
CA LYS A 336 -2.23 2.49 17.65
C LYS A 336 -0.97 3.36 17.57
N GLN A 337 -0.50 3.89 18.70
CA GLN A 337 0.71 4.72 18.78
C GLN A 337 1.97 3.89 18.52
N GLY A 338 2.10 2.69 19.11
CA GLY A 338 3.23 1.80 18.88
C GLY A 338 3.31 1.31 17.44
N LEU A 339 2.17 0.96 16.83
CA LEU A 339 2.10 0.57 15.42
C LEU A 339 2.49 1.73 14.49
N PHE A 340 2.04 2.95 14.78
CA PHE A 340 2.44 4.15 14.04
C PHE A 340 3.96 4.35 14.10
N LEU A 341 4.54 4.34 15.31
CA LEU A 341 5.97 4.55 15.52
C LEU A 341 6.82 3.52 14.78
N LEU A 342 6.43 2.24 14.78
CA LEU A 342 7.19 1.21 14.05
C LEU A 342 7.11 1.37 12.54
N LEU A 343 5.93 1.70 12.00
CA LEU A 343 5.75 1.95 10.57
C LEU A 343 6.54 3.19 10.12
N GLU A 344 6.45 4.29 10.86
CA GLU A 344 7.22 5.51 10.62
C GLU A 344 8.72 5.23 10.69
N TRP A 345 9.17 4.53 11.73
CA TRP A 345 10.59 4.27 11.93
C TRP A 345 11.17 3.38 10.84
N ALA A 346 10.50 2.29 10.49
CA ALA A 346 10.97 1.35 9.49
C ALA A 346 10.94 1.91 8.05
N LEU A 347 9.92 2.71 7.72
CA LEU A 347 9.72 3.20 6.35
C LEU A 347 10.38 4.56 6.10
N ARG A 348 10.39 5.46 7.09
CA ARG A 348 10.95 6.82 6.97
C ARG A 348 12.30 6.96 7.66
N VAL A 349 12.37 6.68 8.97
CA VAL A 349 13.58 6.98 9.76
C VAL A 349 14.77 6.12 9.33
N TYR A 350 14.57 4.83 9.07
CA TYR A 350 15.63 3.91 8.67
C TYR A 350 16.37 4.37 7.40
N HIS A 351 15.63 4.83 6.39
CA HIS A 351 16.19 5.35 5.12
C HIS A 351 16.59 6.82 5.18
N SER A 352 16.38 7.51 6.32
CA SER A 352 16.66 8.93 6.45
C SER A 352 18.15 9.22 6.68
N SER A 353 18.50 10.50 6.54
CA SER A 353 19.83 11.03 6.91
C SER A 353 20.16 10.91 8.40
N GLU A 354 19.18 10.57 9.24
CA GLU A 354 19.39 10.33 10.67
C GLU A 354 19.88 8.91 10.97
N MET A 355 19.83 7.98 10.00
CA MET A 355 20.21 6.58 10.22
C MET A 355 21.06 6.00 9.09
N MET A 356 20.51 5.17 8.20
CA MET A 356 21.33 4.43 7.23
C MET A 356 21.82 5.29 6.06
N ALA A 357 21.14 6.40 5.77
CA ALA A 357 21.58 7.39 4.78
C ALA A 357 22.36 8.56 5.44
N HIS A 358 22.92 8.33 6.63
CA HIS A 358 23.70 9.35 7.33
C HIS A 358 24.95 9.75 6.52
N PRO A 359 25.30 11.06 6.43
CA PRO A 359 26.42 11.53 5.62
C PRO A 359 27.75 10.84 5.94
N ASP A 360 28.02 10.58 7.23
CA ASP A 360 29.23 9.87 7.67
C ASP A 360 29.32 8.41 7.19
N LEU A 361 28.22 7.79 6.75
CA LEU A 361 28.20 6.41 6.23
C LEU A 361 28.25 6.34 4.70
N LEU A 362 27.96 7.45 4.02
CA LEU A 362 28.03 7.56 2.57
C LEU A 362 29.47 7.86 2.11
N PRO A 363 29.89 7.39 0.92
CA PRO A 363 29.13 6.60 -0.06
C PRO A 363 29.24 5.07 0.12
N GLU A 364 29.97 4.58 1.13
CA GLU A 364 30.33 3.15 1.24
C GLU A 364 29.16 2.24 1.65
N VAL A 365 28.13 2.79 2.31
CA VAL A 365 26.91 2.05 2.68
C VAL A 365 25.78 2.38 1.72
N ASP A 366 25.45 1.46 0.83
CA ASP A 366 24.27 1.56 -0.03
C ASP A 366 23.06 0.85 0.61
N VAL A 367 22.13 1.66 1.14
CA VAL A 367 20.89 1.17 1.77
C VAL A 367 19.99 0.45 0.77
N SER A 368 20.02 0.86 -0.51
CA SER A 368 19.17 0.27 -1.54
C SER A 368 19.55 -1.17 -1.86
N ALA A 369 20.84 -1.51 -1.72
CA ALA A 369 21.35 -2.87 -1.91
C ALA A 369 20.95 -3.84 -0.79
N LEU A 370 20.63 -3.33 0.41
CA LEU A 370 20.20 -4.15 1.56
C LEU A 370 18.74 -4.60 1.46
N GLY A 371 17.94 -3.92 0.63
CA GLY A 371 16.49 -4.16 0.53
C GLY A 371 15.69 -3.51 1.67
N PRO A 372 14.35 -3.67 1.65
CA PRO A 372 13.48 -3.05 2.64
C PRO A 372 13.58 -3.75 4.00
N LEU A 373 13.64 -2.97 5.08
CA LEU A 373 13.75 -3.49 6.45
C LEU A 373 12.55 -4.35 6.87
N MET A 374 11.36 -4.01 6.37
CA MET A 374 10.15 -4.80 6.51
C MET A 374 9.72 -5.30 5.14
N SER A 375 9.33 -6.57 5.06
CA SER A 375 8.75 -7.10 3.81
C SER A 375 7.44 -6.36 3.48
N PRO A 376 7.10 -6.20 2.19
CA PRO A 376 5.87 -5.51 1.80
C PRO A 376 4.61 -6.17 2.39
N GLU A 377 4.61 -7.49 2.56
CA GLU A 377 3.52 -8.23 3.21
C GLU A 377 3.40 -7.88 4.70
N LEU A 378 4.53 -7.76 5.40
CA LEU A 378 4.54 -7.39 6.82
C LEU A 378 4.11 -5.92 7.01
N VAL A 379 4.51 -5.02 6.11
CA VAL A 379 4.02 -3.64 6.08
C VAL A 379 2.51 -3.63 5.88
N GLU A 380 2.00 -4.34 4.88
CA GLU A 380 0.57 -4.41 4.61
C GLU A 380 -0.22 -4.94 5.82
N GLN A 381 0.27 -6.01 6.46
CA GLN A 381 -0.34 -6.58 7.65
C GLN A 381 -0.36 -5.58 8.81
N THR A 382 0.74 -4.85 9.01
CA THR A 382 0.88 -3.87 10.09
C THR A 382 0.00 -2.65 9.84
N GLU A 383 -0.07 -2.14 8.60
CA GLU A 383 -1.00 -1.10 8.20
C GLU A 383 -2.46 -1.51 8.46
N ARG A 384 -2.85 -2.75 8.12
CA ARG A 384 -4.19 -3.28 8.42
C ARG A 384 -4.47 -3.34 9.93
N LYS A 385 -3.52 -3.82 10.73
CA LYS A 385 -3.65 -3.83 12.21
C LYS A 385 -3.83 -2.41 12.76
N TYR A 386 -3.05 -1.44 12.28
CA TYR A 386 -3.17 -0.04 12.67
C TYR A 386 -4.56 0.51 12.35
N VAL A 387 -5.04 0.31 11.11
CA VAL A 387 -6.37 0.77 10.67
C VAL A 387 -7.48 0.18 11.54
N VAL A 388 -7.39 -1.10 11.94
CA VAL A 388 -8.36 -1.72 12.86
C VAL A 388 -8.35 -1.05 14.24
N LYS A 389 -7.18 -0.78 14.82
CA LYS A 389 -7.07 -0.11 16.13
C LYS A 389 -7.58 1.33 16.06
N VAL A 390 -7.29 2.06 14.97
CA VAL A 390 -7.83 3.41 14.74
C VAL A 390 -9.34 3.37 14.57
N LYS A 391 -9.88 2.44 13.76
CA LYS A 391 -11.33 2.24 13.56
C LYS A 391 -12.07 2.06 14.87
N ALA A 392 -11.53 1.25 15.79
CA ALA A 392 -12.12 1.06 17.12
C ALA A 392 -12.14 2.36 17.95
N SER A 393 -11.04 3.10 17.97
CA SER A 393 -10.93 4.39 18.67
C SER A 393 -11.87 5.45 18.08
N VAL A 394 -11.99 5.50 16.75
CA VAL A 394 -12.91 6.39 16.02
C VAL A 394 -14.36 6.06 16.35
N LEU A 395 -14.72 4.77 16.34
CA LEU A 395 -16.08 4.32 16.62
C LEU A 395 -16.52 4.68 18.04
N GLU A 396 -15.69 4.41 19.04
CA GLU A 396 -15.96 4.77 20.44
C GLU A 396 -16.15 6.27 20.61
N TRP A 397 -15.28 7.07 19.97
CA TRP A 397 -15.36 8.52 20.04
C TRP A 397 -16.60 9.08 19.35
N MET A 398 -16.95 8.56 18.16
CA MET A 398 -18.17 8.95 17.45
C MET A 398 -19.45 8.60 18.23
N GLN A 399 -19.45 7.46 18.92
CA GLN A 399 -20.56 7.06 19.78
C GLN A 399 -20.74 8.05 20.95
N ARG A 400 -19.66 8.40 21.65
CA ARG A 400 -19.70 9.41 22.72
C ARG A 400 -20.17 10.77 22.21
N THR A 401 -19.71 11.18 21.04
CA THR A 401 -20.12 12.44 20.41
C THR A 401 -21.63 12.46 20.15
N LEU A 402 -22.19 11.36 19.63
CA LEU A 402 -23.62 11.23 19.40
C LEU A 402 -24.43 11.26 20.71
N GLU A 403 -23.94 10.60 21.76
CA GLU A 403 -24.58 10.62 23.09
C GLU A 403 -24.58 12.02 23.70
N VAL A 404 -23.52 12.80 23.50
CA VAL A 404 -23.46 14.20 23.94
C VAL A 404 -24.46 15.05 23.16
N GLU A 405 -24.50 14.93 21.83
CA GLU A 405 -25.43 15.67 20.98
C GLU A 405 -26.89 15.49 21.42
N PHE A 406 -27.36 14.26 21.59
CA PHE A 406 -28.75 14.00 21.97
C PHE A 406 -29.06 14.38 23.42
N LYS A 407 -28.07 14.47 24.31
CA LYS A 407 -28.28 15.04 25.65
C LYS A 407 -28.56 16.54 25.60
N GLU A 408 -28.02 17.26 24.61
CA GLU A 408 -28.26 18.69 24.47
C GLU A 408 -29.71 19.01 24.12
N TRP A 409 -30.40 18.11 23.42
CA TRP A 409 -31.79 18.32 23.02
C TRP A 409 -32.74 18.48 24.20
N PHE A 410 -32.41 17.85 25.34
CA PHE A 410 -33.19 17.90 26.57
C PHE A 410 -32.84 19.11 27.46
N ARG A 411 -32.02 20.04 26.98
CA ARG A 411 -31.83 21.33 27.65
C ARG A 411 -33.02 22.26 27.40
N GLU A 412 -33.17 23.25 28.28
CA GLU A 412 -34.20 24.30 28.19
C GLU A 412 -33.80 25.45 27.26
N GLU A 413 -32.89 25.20 26.31
CA GLU A 413 -32.33 26.20 25.39
C GLU A 413 -32.56 25.79 23.93
N GLU A 414 -32.65 26.78 23.04
CA GLU A 414 -32.71 26.54 21.59
C GLU A 414 -31.34 26.09 21.06
N PRO A 415 -31.30 25.40 19.89
CA PRO A 415 -30.05 25.11 19.21
C PRO A 415 -29.25 26.38 18.91
N GLU A 416 -27.93 26.27 18.92
CA GLU A 416 -27.06 27.37 18.53
C GLU A 416 -27.35 27.82 17.11
N THR A 417 -27.10 29.10 16.82
CA THR A 417 -27.25 29.66 15.46
C THR A 417 -25.91 30.13 14.92
N ASP A 418 -25.72 29.98 13.61
CA ASP A 418 -24.55 30.52 12.93
C ASP A 418 -24.66 32.05 12.74
N HIS A 419 -23.61 32.66 12.19
CA HIS A 419 -23.56 34.09 11.88
C HIS A 419 -24.65 34.55 10.88
N GLN A 420 -25.31 33.63 10.18
CA GLN A 420 -26.39 33.89 9.23
C GLN A 420 -27.77 33.59 9.86
N GLY A 421 -27.80 33.14 11.12
CA GLY A 421 -29.02 32.83 11.87
C GLY A 421 -29.61 31.45 11.60
N PHE A 422 -28.86 30.52 10.99
CA PHE A 422 -29.28 29.13 10.77
C PHE A 422 -28.98 28.26 12.00
N PHE A 423 -29.89 27.36 12.36
CA PHE A 423 -29.65 26.43 13.47
C PHE A 423 -28.50 25.46 13.15
N GLN A 424 -27.61 25.22 14.10
CA GLN A 424 -26.48 24.32 13.95
C GLN A 424 -26.10 23.68 15.28
N SER A 425 -25.31 22.61 15.21
CA SER A 425 -24.55 22.13 16.36
C SER A 425 -23.09 21.90 15.97
N ALA A 426 -22.25 21.62 16.97
CA ALA A 426 -20.84 21.31 16.74
C ALA A 426 -20.63 19.94 16.08
N LEU A 427 -21.66 19.09 15.98
CA LEU A 427 -21.58 17.71 15.50
C LEU A 427 -20.82 17.54 14.16
N PRO A 428 -21.15 18.30 13.09
CA PRO A 428 -20.48 18.11 11.80
C PRO A 428 -18.99 18.45 11.89
N VAL A 429 -18.66 19.56 12.56
CA VAL A 429 -17.27 20.03 12.67
C VAL A 429 -16.44 19.02 13.45
N ILE A 430 -16.95 18.59 14.60
CA ILE A 430 -16.31 17.60 15.49
C ILE A 430 -16.05 16.30 14.73
N VAL A 431 -17.07 15.71 14.08
CA VAL A 431 -16.95 14.45 13.33
C VAL A 431 -15.93 14.57 12.17
N MET A 432 -16.02 15.64 11.39
CA MET A 432 -15.16 15.83 10.22
C MET A 432 -13.70 16.11 10.61
N GLN A 433 -13.47 16.91 11.63
CA GLN A 433 -12.14 17.22 12.14
C GLN A 433 -11.42 15.95 12.60
N MET A 434 -12.08 15.12 13.42
CA MET A 434 -11.49 13.89 13.93
C MET A 434 -11.14 12.92 12.80
N LEU A 435 -12.01 12.75 11.80
CA LEU A 435 -11.71 11.91 10.63
C LEU A 435 -10.51 12.46 9.84
N ASN A 436 -10.48 13.76 9.59
CA ASN A 436 -9.40 14.42 8.86
C ASN A 436 -8.05 14.32 9.58
N GLU A 437 -8.00 14.50 10.90
CA GLU A 437 -6.77 14.38 11.70
C GLU A 437 -6.16 12.97 11.57
N ASN A 438 -6.97 11.91 11.62
CA ASN A 438 -6.48 10.54 11.45
C ASN A 438 -5.93 10.28 10.04
N ILE A 439 -6.56 10.85 9.01
CA ILE A 439 -6.08 10.77 7.61
C ILE A 439 -4.74 11.52 7.46
N GLN A 440 -4.62 12.71 8.07
CA GLN A 440 -3.39 13.50 8.05
C GLN A 440 -2.24 12.78 8.76
N VAL A 441 -2.48 12.19 9.93
CA VAL A 441 -1.45 11.40 10.64
C VAL A 441 -0.96 10.25 9.77
N ALA A 442 -1.87 9.53 9.11
CA ALA A 442 -1.50 8.42 8.21
C ALA A 442 -0.63 8.86 7.01
N SER A 443 -0.81 10.10 6.52
CA SER A 443 -0.04 10.66 5.40
C SER A 443 1.46 10.84 5.68
N LEU A 444 1.84 10.94 6.97
CA LEU A 444 3.25 11.04 7.37
C LEU A 444 4.02 9.76 7.07
N ILE A 445 3.34 8.61 7.02
CA ILE A 445 3.94 7.29 6.83
C ILE A 445 3.97 6.94 5.34
N THR A 446 2.84 6.64 4.71
CA THR A 446 2.74 6.18 3.32
C THR A 446 1.39 6.58 2.70
N ASP A 447 1.38 6.76 1.37
CA ASP A 447 0.13 6.99 0.63
C ASP A 447 -0.81 5.78 0.73
N SER A 448 -0.26 4.55 0.79
CA SER A 448 -1.03 3.32 1.04
C SER A 448 -1.80 3.38 2.35
N LEU A 449 -1.12 3.74 3.45
CA LEU A 449 -1.76 3.85 4.75
C LEU A 449 -2.80 4.97 4.78
N GLN A 450 -2.48 6.13 4.19
CA GLN A 450 -3.41 7.25 4.07
C GLN A 450 -4.71 6.83 3.37
N GLN A 451 -4.61 6.11 2.25
CA GLN A 451 -5.77 5.62 1.50
C GLN A 451 -6.58 4.60 2.30
N LYS A 452 -5.93 3.69 3.03
CA LYS A 452 -6.63 2.73 3.91
C LYS A 452 -7.38 3.43 5.05
N VAL A 453 -6.78 4.45 5.66
CA VAL A 453 -7.43 5.24 6.72
C VAL A 453 -8.56 6.11 6.17
N TYR A 454 -8.40 6.68 4.97
CA TYR A 454 -9.47 7.39 4.27
C TYR A 454 -10.68 6.49 3.99
N ASN A 455 -10.47 5.31 3.43
CA ASN A 455 -11.56 4.35 3.20
C ASN A 455 -12.25 3.94 4.50
N MET A 456 -11.47 3.69 5.56
CA MET A 456 -12.02 3.43 6.90
C MET A 456 -12.84 4.62 7.43
N ALA A 457 -12.38 5.86 7.23
CA ALA A 457 -13.09 7.07 7.64
C ALA A 457 -14.47 7.19 6.97
N LEU A 458 -14.55 6.89 5.66
CA LEU A 458 -15.82 6.88 4.93
C LEU A 458 -16.78 5.79 5.44
N GLU A 459 -16.28 4.58 5.68
CA GLU A 459 -17.06 3.50 6.30
C GLU A 459 -17.57 3.89 7.69
N GLN A 460 -16.74 4.56 8.50
CA GLN A 460 -17.13 5.02 9.83
C GLN A 460 -18.15 6.15 9.78
N LEU A 461 -18.04 7.06 8.82
CA LEU A 461 -19.04 8.10 8.59
C LEU A 461 -20.39 7.49 8.16
N GLU A 462 -20.39 6.50 7.28
CA GLU A 462 -21.61 5.78 6.89
C GLU A 462 -22.26 5.10 8.09
N ALA A 463 -21.49 4.36 8.88
CA ALA A 463 -21.97 3.68 10.08
C ALA A 463 -22.48 4.69 11.14
N PHE A 464 -21.82 5.84 11.27
CA PHE A 464 -22.24 6.92 12.14
C PHE A 464 -23.60 7.50 11.72
N LEU A 465 -23.81 7.74 10.43
CA LEU A 465 -25.11 8.20 9.91
C LEU A 465 -26.23 7.19 10.16
N GLY A 466 -25.92 5.89 10.06
CA GLY A 466 -26.84 4.82 10.46
C GLY A 466 -27.28 4.95 11.92
N ARG A 467 -26.33 5.08 12.85
CA ARG A 467 -26.60 5.28 14.28
C ARG A 467 -27.32 6.59 14.56
N LEU A 468 -26.96 7.68 13.86
CA LEU A 468 -27.63 8.96 13.97
C LEU A 468 -29.11 8.84 13.59
N ARG A 469 -29.42 8.14 12.50
CA ARG A 469 -30.80 7.89 12.09
C ARG A 469 -31.57 7.07 13.13
N GLU A 470 -30.93 6.05 13.73
CA GLU A 470 -31.54 5.25 14.80
C GLU A 470 -31.82 6.10 16.05
N ALA A 471 -30.90 6.98 16.43
CA ALA A 471 -31.09 7.92 17.52
C ALA A 471 -32.24 8.90 17.24
N LEU A 472 -32.36 9.41 16.01
CA LEU A 472 -33.52 10.24 15.60
C LEU A 472 -34.84 9.48 15.72
N VAL A 473 -34.89 8.21 15.27
CA VAL A 473 -36.09 7.36 15.40
C VAL A 473 -36.46 7.18 16.87
N GLN A 474 -35.47 6.95 17.73
CA GLN A 474 -35.70 6.73 19.15
C GLN A 474 -36.19 8.01 19.84
N CYS A 475 -35.55 9.14 19.57
CA CYS A 475 -35.95 10.46 20.07
C CYS A 475 -37.39 10.81 19.65
N GLY A 476 -37.76 10.54 18.38
CA GLY A 476 -39.12 10.75 17.91
C GLY A 476 -40.16 9.89 18.64
N LYS A 477 -39.84 8.63 18.94
CA LYS A 477 -40.73 7.76 19.74
C LYS A 477 -40.88 8.24 21.18
N GLU A 478 -39.83 8.79 21.76
CA GLU A 478 -39.84 9.35 23.12
C GLU A 478 -40.69 10.63 23.15
N HIS A 479 -40.50 11.52 22.18
CA HIS A 479 -41.31 12.74 22.04
C HIS A 479 -42.81 12.44 21.79
N GLN A 480 -43.13 11.41 21.01
CA GLN A 480 -44.52 10.99 20.82
C GLN A 480 -45.18 10.50 22.11
N ARG A 481 -44.42 9.98 23.08
CA ARG A 481 -44.95 9.59 24.40
C ARG A 481 -45.20 10.80 25.29
N ASP A 482 -44.33 11.80 25.21
CA ASP A 482 -44.45 13.07 25.92
C ASP A 482 -44.06 14.24 25.02
N ARG A 483 -45.05 14.90 24.42
CA ARG A 483 -44.85 16.02 23.48
C ARG A 483 -44.28 17.27 24.16
N SER A 484 -44.14 17.31 25.49
CA SER A 484 -43.49 18.42 26.17
C SER A 484 -41.96 18.31 26.17
N MET A 485 -41.42 17.11 25.91
CA MET A 485 -39.99 16.82 25.97
C MET A 485 -39.51 16.13 24.68
N PRO A 486 -38.43 16.61 24.03
CA PRO A 486 -37.70 17.83 24.33
C PRO A 486 -38.48 19.10 23.94
N ARG A 487 -38.31 20.19 24.70
CA ARG A 487 -39.07 21.43 24.53
C ARG A 487 -38.90 22.08 23.15
N PHE A 488 -37.68 22.06 22.62
CA PHE A 488 -37.32 22.65 21.33
C PHE A 488 -37.15 21.59 20.23
N TYR A 489 -37.94 20.51 20.29
CA TYR A 489 -37.84 19.36 19.39
C TYR A 489 -37.79 19.73 17.90
N VAL A 490 -38.71 20.61 17.45
CA VAL A 490 -38.75 21.10 16.06
C VAL A 490 -37.46 21.84 15.69
N SER A 491 -36.98 22.75 16.54
CA SER A 491 -35.75 23.51 16.31
C SER A 491 -34.53 22.59 16.21
N TYR A 492 -34.42 21.58 17.06
CA TYR A 492 -33.33 20.59 17.00
C TYR A 492 -33.41 19.71 15.74
N LEU A 493 -34.60 19.31 15.29
CA LEU A 493 -34.76 18.61 14.00
C LEU A 493 -34.28 19.47 12.83
N LEU A 494 -34.56 20.78 12.84
CA LEU A 494 -34.08 21.71 11.83
C LEU A 494 -32.55 21.88 11.89
N ALA A 495 -31.98 21.96 13.10
CA ALA A 495 -30.52 21.94 13.29
C ALA A 495 -29.91 20.67 12.69
N MET A 496 -30.54 19.50 12.87
CA MET A 496 -30.07 18.25 12.31
C MET A 496 -30.07 18.21 10.79
N LEU A 497 -31.02 18.86 10.14
CA LEU A 497 -31.05 18.99 8.69
C LEU A 497 -29.87 19.85 8.18
N ASN A 498 -29.59 20.97 8.86
CA ASN A 498 -28.41 21.78 8.55
C ASN A 498 -27.11 21.02 8.82
N ASN A 499 -27.06 20.22 9.89
CA ASN A 499 -25.92 19.37 10.23
C ASN A 499 -25.68 18.29 9.17
N ASN A 500 -26.73 17.64 8.69
CA ASN A 500 -26.65 16.66 7.62
C ASN A 500 -26.16 17.29 6.30
N LEU A 501 -26.62 18.51 5.99
CA LEU A 501 -26.14 19.28 4.84
C LEU A 501 -24.66 19.63 4.97
N ALA A 502 -24.23 20.06 6.16
CA ALA A 502 -22.82 20.38 6.42
C ALA A 502 -21.92 19.15 6.33
N LEU A 503 -22.36 17.99 6.82
CA LEU A 503 -21.67 16.72 6.63
C LEU A 503 -21.57 16.39 5.15
N SER A 504 -22.69 16.45 4.42
CA SER A 504 -22.79 16.18 2.98
C SER A 504 -21.81 17.03 2.16
N SER A 505 -21.75 18.34 2.41
CA SER A 505 -20.80 19.24 1.72
C SER A 505 -19.34 18.97 2.08
N SER A 506 -19.08 18.48 3.30
CA SER A 506 -17.73 18.30 3.81
C SER A 506 -17.12 16.93 3.46
N VAL A 507 -17.93 15.93 3.08
CA VAL A 507 -17.41 14.58 2.72
C VAL A 507 -16.33 14.65 1.65
N SER A 508 -16.55 15.46 0.60
CA SER A 508 -15.58 15.61 -0.49
C SER A 508 -14.26 16.27 -0.07
N SER A 509 -14.24 16.98 1.07
CA SER A 509 -13.03 17.63 1.59
C SER A 509 -12.10 16.68 2.35
N LEU A 510 -12.59 15.48 2.74
CA LEU A 510 -11.77 14.45 3.39
C LEU A 510 -10.76 13.82 2.43
N HIS A 511 -11.00 13.89 1.12
CA HIS A 511 -10.11 13.23 0.18
C HIS A 511 -8.78 13.98 0.10
N PRO A 512 -7.64 13.29 0.32
CA PRO A 512 -6.33 13.95 0.37
C PRO A 512 -5.84 14.51 -0.97
N ASP A 513 -6.32 13.95 -2.10
CA ASP A 513 -6.06 14.45 -3.45
C ASP A 513 -7.33 15.03 -4.09
N ALA A 514 -7.32 16.31 -4.47
CA ALA A 514 -8.49 16.97 -5.05
C ALA A 514 -9.00 16.28 -6.34
N ALA A 515 -8.16 15.50 -7.03
CA ALA A 515 -8.48 14.83 -8.29
C ALA A 515 -9.23 13.49 -8.15
N ARG A 516 -9.22 12.82 -6.98
CA ARG A 516 -9.75 11.45 -6.81
C ARG A 516 -10.88 11.35 -5.78
N ARG A 517 -11.88 12.23 -5.85
CA ARG A 517 -13.02 12.31 -4.90
C ARG A 517 -14.06 11.19 -5.09
N GLU A 518 -13.64 9.93 -5.09
CA GLU A 518 -14.60 8.83 -5.13
C GLU A 518 -15.22 8.66 -3.72
N VAL A 519 -16.49 9.05 -3.62
CA VAL A 519 -17.31 8.88 -2.43
C VAL A 519 -18.31 7.74 -2.70
N PRO A 520 -18.39 6.71 -1.85
CA PRO A 520 -19.30 5.59 -2.06
C PRO A 520 -20.75 6.01 -2.19
N ALA A 521 -21.49 5.41 -3.13
CA ALA A 521 -22.92 5.63 -3.29
C ALA A 521 -23.73 5.25 -2.04
N SER A 522 -23.25 4.27 -1.26
CA SER A 522 -23.84 3.86 0.02
C SER A 522 -23.83 4.98 1.06
N LEU A 523 -22.75 5.77 1.11
CA LEU A 523 -22.63 6.93 2.00
C LEU A 523 -23.59 8.05 1.61
N TRP A 524 -23.72 8.36 0.32
CA TRP A 524 -24.74 9.31 -0.17
C TRP A 524 -26.16 8.84 0.18
N ALA A 525 -26.44 7.55 0.02
CA ALA A 525 -27.71 6.96 0.42
C ALA A 525 -27.93 6.99 1.95
N ALA A 526 -26.88 6.92 2.77
CA ALA A 526 -26.99 7.07 4.23
C ALA A 526 -27.31 8.52 4.65
N LEU A 527 -26.68 9.50 4.00
CA LEU A 527 -26.99 10.92 4.18
C LEU A 527 -28.46 11.20 3.83
N ASP A 528 -28.90 10.78 2.63
CA ASP A 528 -30.28 10.95 2.16
C ASP A 528 -31.30 10.27 3.09
N ARG A 529 -31.04 9.03 3.53
CA ARG A 529 -31.90 8.33 4.50
C ARG A 529 -32.01 9.06 5.84
N THR A 530 -30.94 9.71 6.29
CA THR A 530 -30.93 10.48 7.54
C THR A 530 -31.71 11.79 7.37
N GLN A 531 -31.49 12.53 6.27
CA GLN A 531 -32.25 13.73 5.94
C GLN A 531 -33.74 13.45 5.83
N LYS A 532 -34.13 12.43 5.04
CA LYS A 532 -35.53 12.02 4.87
C LYS A 532 -36.18 11.67 6.19
N LYS A 533 -35.45 10.99 7.09
CA LYS A 533 -36.01 10.64 8.41
C LYS A 533 -36.24 11.88 9.28
N ALA A 534 -35.31 12.83 9.30
CA ALA A 534 -35.48 14.10 10.02
C ALA A 534 -36.66 14.92 9.45
N CYS A 535 -36.77 15.03 8.12
CA CYS A 535 -37.93 15.65 7.47
C CYS A 535 -39.24 14.94 7.83
N GLN A 536 -39.26 13.61 7.82
CA GLN A 536 -40.45 12.83 8.17
C GLN A 536 -40.91 13.13 9.60
N LEU A 537 -39.99 13.12 10.58
CA LEU A 537 -40.32 13.42 11.98
C LEU A 537 -40.87 14.84 12.17
N LEU A 538 -40.35 15.80 11.42
CA LEU A 538 -40.82 17.18 11.42
C LEU A 538 -42.26 17.29 10.86
N LEU A 539 -42.52 16.61 9.73
CA LEU A 539 -43.84 16.58 9.09
C LEU A 539 -44.87 15.80 9.91
N GLU A 540 -44.45 14.77 10.66
CA GLU A 540 -45.28 14.07 11.62
C GLU A 540 -45.77 15.03 12.72
N GLU A 541 -44.92 15.91 13.25
CA GLU A 541 -45.35 16.94 14.22
C GLU A 541 -46.33 17.96 13.61
N LEU A 542 -46.04 18.45 12.41
CA LEU A 542 -46.97 19.34 11.69
C LEU A 542 -48.34 18.66 11.51
N LEU A 543 -48.34 17.37 11.15
CA LEU A 543 -49.56 16.60 10.95
C LEU A 543 -50.35 16.42 12.24
N LEU A 544 -49.69 16.18 13.38
CA LEU A 544 -50.36 16.05 14.68
C LEU A 544 -51.13 17.33 15.06
N ASP A 545 -50.59 18.50 14.73
CA ASP A 545 -51.24 19.78 15.00
C ASP A 545 -52.36 20.11 13.99
N LEU A 546 -52.25 19.63 12.75
CA LEU A 546 -53.29 19.78 11.71
C LEU A 546 -54.46 18.79 11.88
N GLN A 547 -54.21 17.60 12.42
CA GLN A 547 -55.20 16.51 12.50
C GLN A 547 -56.53 16.90 13.17
N PRO A 548 -56.58 17.63 14.30
CA PRO A 548 -57.83 18.07 14.91
C PRO A 548 -58.67 19.01 14.04
N LEU A 549 -58.03 19.76 13.14
CA LEU A 549 -58.69 20.65 12.19
C LEU A 549 -59.22 19.85 10.99
N CYS A 550 -58.42 18.91 10.47
CA CYS A 550 -58.81 18.03 9.38
C CYS A 550 -60.01 17.14 9.74
N LEU A 551 -60.12 16.69 11.00
CA LEU A 551 -61.28 15.91 11.47
C LEU A 551 -62.60 16.70 11.48
N GLN A 552 -62.57 18.03 11.34
CA GLN A 552 -63.76 18.86 11.25
C GLN A 552 -64.19 19.13 9.79
N LEU A 553 -63.45 18.57 8.83
CA LEU A 553 -63.67 18.69 7.40
C LEU A 553 -64.04 17.31 6.81
N PRO A 554 -65.06 17.23 5.94
CA PRO A 554 -66.13 18.19 5.68
C PRO A 554 -67.23 18.17 6.76
N SER A 555 -67.69 19.35 7.18
CA SER A 555 -68.84 19.50 8.07
C SER A 555 -69.80 20.61 7.61
N ARG A 556 -71.05 20.58 8.09
CA ARG A 556 -72.03 21.65 7.82
C ARG A 556 -71.58 23.02 8.34
N ARG A 557 -70.81 23.03 9.45
CA ARG A 557 -70.20 24.25 10.01
C ARG A 557 -69.11 24.81 9.08
N TRP A 558 -68.33 23.93 8.47
CA TRP A 558 -67.35 24.30 7.45
C TRP A 558 -67.99 24.91 6.21
N LEU A 559 -69.04 24.29 5.67
CA LEU A 559 -69.79 24.83 4.53
C LEU A 559 -70.32 26.26 4.80
N SER A 560 -70.87 26.50 5.99
CA SER A 560 -71.42 27.80 6.39
C SER A 560 -70.39 28.91 6.66
N GLY A 561 -69.08 28.66 6.49
CA GLY A 561 -68.04 29.69 6.64
C GLY A 561 -67.24 29.66 7.93
N SER A 562 -66.85 28.46 8.39
CA SER A 562 -65.91 28.37 9.50
C SER A 562 -64.52 28.90 9.12
N THR A 563 -63.77 29.36 10.13
CA THR A 563 -62.37 29.81 9.99
C THR A 563 -61.36 28.65 9.99
N LEU A 564 -61.80 27.41 9.72
CA LEU A 564 -60.96 26.20 9.88
C LEU A 564 -59.70 26.25 9.01
N VAL A 565 -59.83 26.62 7.73
CA VAL A 565 -58.68 26.74 6.83
C VAL A 565 -57.76 27.89 7.24
N SER A 566 -58.31 28.98 7.79
CA SER A 566 -57.49 30.05 8.39
C SER A 566 -56.65 29.53 9.54
N SER A 567 -57.23 28.72 10.43
CA SER A 567 -56.48 28.09 11.53
C SER A 567 -55.44 27.08 11.03
N MET A 568 -55.71 26.35 9.94
CA MET A 568 -54.70 25.50 9.29
C MET A 568 -53.54 26.34 8.74
N CYS A 569 -53.83 27.49 8.14
CA CYS A 569 -52.82 28.43 7.66
C CYS A 569 -51.94 28.93 8.82
N GLU A 570 -52.53 29.31 9.96
CA GLU A 570 -51.79 29.76 11.15
C GLU A 570 -50.83 28.68 11.69
N VAL A 571 -51.23 27.40 11.66
CA VAL A 571 -50.36 26.28 12.05
C VAL A 571 -49.19 26.19 11.06
N VAL A 572 -49.45 26.17 9.76
CA VAL A 572 -48.40 26.08 8.72
C VAL A 572 -47.44 27.27 8.79
N GLU A 573 -47.95 28.49 8.97
CA GLU A 573 -47.14 29.70 9.13
C GLU A 573 -46.20 29.61 10.33
N ARG A 574 -46.67 29.02 11.45
CA ARG A 574 -45.84 28.84 12.66
C ARG A 574 -44.60 27.99 12.37
N TYR A 575 -44.78 26.82 11.75
CA TYR A 575 -43.67 25.95 11.37
C TYR A 575 -42.79 26.59 10.29
N SER A 576 -43.40 27.29 9.33
CA SER A 576 -42.68 27.92 8.22
C SER A 576 -41.75 29.05 8.66
N LYS A 577 -42.07 29.76 9.76
CA LYS A 577 -41.16 30.74 10.38
C LYS A 577 -39.84 30.11 10.79
N ASP A 578 -39.88 28.88 11.31
CA ASP A 578 -38.68 28.16 11.71
C ASP A 578 -37.95 27.55 10.52
N PHE A 579 -38.63 27.24 9.41
CA PHE A 579 -37.97 26.76 8.18
C PHE A 579 -37.00 27.78 7.58
N CYS A 580 -37.18 29.08 7.86
CA CYS A 580 -36.20 30.12 7.52
C CYS A 580 -34.84 29.93 8.22
N ARG A 581 -34.79 29.15 9.31
CA ARG A 581 -33.57 28.79 10.05
C ARG A 581 -32.85 27.58 9.43
N VAL A 582 -33.31 27.09 8.28
CA VAL A 582 -32.66 26.01 7.50
C VAL A 582 -32.14 26.56 6.17
N ARG A 583 -30.99 26.04 5.72
CA ARG A 583 -30.36 26.46 4.46
C ARG A 583 -31.10 25.90 3.23
N ARG A 584 -31.07 26.64 2.11
CA ARG A 584 -31.50 26.12 0.80
C ARG A 584 -30.52 25.04 0.31
N PRO A 585 -30.98 23.95 -0.35
CA PRO A 585 -32.34 23.71 -0.85
C PRO A 585 -33.28 22.98 0.13
N ILE A 586 -32.86 22.73 1.37
CA ILE A 586 -33.68 21.94 2.31
C ILE A 586 -34.92 22.72 2.75
N SER A 587 -34.80 24.03 2.98
CA SER A 587 -35.97 24.85 3.35
C SER A 587 -37.09 24.80 2.30
N THR A 588 -36.75 24.83 1.01
CA THR A 588 -37.72 24.71 -0.09
C THR A 588 -38.32 23.31 -0.17
N LEU A 589 -37.53 22.26 0.11
CA LEU A 589 -38.04 20.90 0.22
C LEU A 589 -39.06 20.78 1.36
N LEU A 590 -38.75 21.32 2.54
CA LEU A 590 -39.66 21.28 3.69
C LEU A 590 -40.99 21.98 3.39
N LEU A 591 -40.96 23.13 2.71
CA LEU A 591 -42.17 23.83 2.28
C LEU A 591 -42.99 23.01 1.29
N ALA A 592 -42.36 22.41 0.28
CA ALA A 592 -43.03 21.57 -0.72
C ALA A 592 -43.60 20.27 -0.13
N GLU A 593 -42.92 19.66 0.84
CA GLU A 593 -43.44 18.50 1.59
C GLU A 593 -44.59 18.90 2.52
N SER A 594 -44.50 20.07 3.18
CA SER A 594 -45.58 20.59 4.03
C SER A 594 -46.85 20.89 3.22
N GLU A 595 -46.70 21.47 2.02
CA GLU A 595 -47.81 21.67 1.08
C GLU A 595 -48.46 20.34 0.70
N LEU A 596 -47.67 19.33 0.32
CA LEU A 596 -48.22 18.02 -0.03
C LEU A 596 -48.97 17.39 1.15
N VAL A 597 -48.44 17.50 2.37
CA VAL A 597 -49.11 16.99 3.59
C VAL A 597 -50.45 17.68 3.81
N VAL A 598 -50.50 19.01 3.71
CA VAL A 598 -51.73 19.80 3.85
C VAL A 598 -52.75 19.41 2.78
N THR A 599 -52.34 19.38 1.51
CA THR A 599 -53.19 19.00 0.38
C THR A 599 -53.72 17.57 0.53
N SER A 600 -52.85 16.63 0.86
CA SER A 600 -53.22 15.23 1.07
C SER A 600 -54.17 15.07 2.26
N GLN A 601 -53.98 15.80 3.36
CA GLN A 601 -54.91 15.75 4.50
C GLN A 601 -56.26 16.36 4.16
N TYR A 602 -56.29 17.47 3.43
CA TYR A 602 -57.53 18.12 3.01
C TYR A 602 -58.37 17.20 2.11
N LEU A 603 -57.73 16.60 1.10
CA LEU A 603 -58.36 15.62 0.21
C LEU A 603 -58.81 14.37 0.98
N ARG A 604 -57.96 13.85 1.87
CA ARG A 604 -58.30 12.72 2.74
C ARG A 604 -59.54 12.99 3.58
N ALA A 605 -59.62 14.17 4.17
CA ALA A 605 -60.76 14.59 4.96
C ALA A 605 -62.05 14.57 4.12
N LEU A 606 -62.01 15.15 2.91
CA LEU A 606 -63.14 15.14 1.96
C LEU A 606 -63.58 13.74 1.54
N LEU A 607 -62.63 12.82 1.32
CA LEU A 607 -62.90 11.47 0.81
C LEU A 607 -63.31 10.47 1.90
N GLN A 608 -62.87 10.69 3.16
CA GLN A 608 -63.13 9.76 4.26
C GLN A 608 -64.36 10.10 5.09
N GLN A 609 -64.77 11.36 5.19
CA GLN A 609 -65.94 11.71 6.00
C GLN A 609 -67.24 11.69 5.20
N LYS A 610 -68.31 11.21 5.86
CA LYS A 610 -69.64 11.10 5.25
C LYS A 610 -70.34 12.46 5.25
N MET A 611 -70.19 13.20 4.14
CA MET A 611 -71.04 14.35 3.80
C MET A 611 -71.67 14.12 2.43
N VAL A 612 -72.94 14.48 2.28
CA VAL A 612 -73.68 14.39 1.01
C VAL A 612 -74.42 15.71 0.81
N CYS A 613 -74.24 16.33 -0.36
CA CYS A 613 -74.99 17.51 -0.76
C CYS A 613 -76.46 17.13 -1.02
N ARG A 614 -77.39 17.78 -0.32
CA ARG A 614 -78.83 17.47 -0.40
C ARG A 614 -79.58 18.27 -1.46
N SER A 615 -79.01 19.39 -1.89
CA SER A 615 -79.62 20.29 -2.88
C SER A 615 -78.57 20.90 -3.80
N GLN A 616 -79.04 21.49 -4.90
CA GLN A 616 -78.19 22.23 -5.81
C GLN A 616 -77.55 23.46 -5.14
N GLU A 617 -78.25 24.14 -4.21
CA GLU A 617 -77.68 25.24 -3.44
C GLU A 617 -76.55 24.77 -2.53
N GLU A 618 -76.73 23.63 -1.83
CA GLU A 618 -75.69 23.09 -0.95
C GLU A 618 -74.45 22.68 -1.75
N ARG A 619 -74.63 22.10 -2.93
CA ARG A 619 -73.52 21.79 -3.85
C ARG A 619 -72.82 23.05 -4.36
N ALA A 620 -73.57 24.10 -4.69
CA ALA A 620 -73.00 25.40 -5.07
C ALA A 620 -72.21 26.04 -3.91
N GLN A 621 -72.67 25.88 -2.66
CA GLN A 621 -71.94 26.31 -1.47
C GLN A 621 -70.65 25.52 -1.27
N LEU A 622 -70.67 24.19 -1.43
CA LEU A 622 -69.47 23.34 -1.41
C LEU A 622 -68.45 23.78 -2.48
N CYS A 623 -68.92 24.00 -3.70
CA CYS A 623 -68.12 24.51 -4.81
C CYS A 623 -67.43 25.84 -4.52
N HIS A 624 -68.14 26.78 -3.90
CA HIS A 624 -67.58 28.06 -3.50
C HIS A 624 -66.58 27.88 -2.36
N ARG A 625 -66.89 27.01 -1.38
CA ARG A 625 -66.01 26.74 -0.23
C ARG A 625 -64.69 26.12 -0.67
N LEU A 626 -64.71 25.09 -1.52
CA LEU A 626 -63.51 24.45 -2.07
C LEU A 626 -62.62 25.46 -2.82
N LEU A 627 -63.24 26.36 -3.60
CA LEU A 627 -62.51 27.42 -4.30
C LEU A 627 -61.82 28.36 -3.31
N GLN A 628 -62.55 28.81 -2.29
CA GLN A 628 -62.05 29.74 -1.28
C GLN A 628 -60.90 29.12 -0.49
N ASP A 629 -61.08 27.89 -0.01
CA ASP A 629 -60.09 27.16 0.78
C ASP A 629 -58.81 26.89 -0.03
N ALA A 630 -58.95 26.37 -1.26
CA ALA A 630 -57.80 26.10 -2.13
C ALA A 630 -57.06 27.39 -2.52
N THR A 631 -57.79 28.49 -2.73
CA THR A 631 -57.17 29.79 -3.02
C THR A 631 -56.40 30.32 -1.81
N GLN A 632 -56.99 30.23 -0.61
CA GLN A 632 -56.33 30.66 0.61
C GLN A 632 -55.04 29.86 0.89
N LEU A 633 -55.08 28.54 0.72
CA LEU A 633 -53.89 27.69 0.87
C LEU A 633 -52.83 27.99 -0.20
N ARG A 634 -53.25 28.20 -1.45
CA ARG A 634 -52.34 28.57 -2.54
C ARG A 634 -51.64 29.89 -2.25
N ASP A 635 -52.40 30.90 -1.84
CA ASP A 635 -51.88 32.23 -1.56
C ASP A 635 -50.90 32.20 -0.38
N LEU A 636 -51.19 31.38 0.65
CA LEU A 636 -50.26 31.11 1.75
C LEU A 636 -48.93 30.54 1.24
N PHE A 637 -48.94 29.41 0.53
CA PHE A 637 -47.70 28.78 0.08
C PHE A 637 -46.94 29.63 -0.95
N CYS A 638 -47.64 30.38 -1.80
CA CYS A 638 -47.02 31.38 -2.67
C CYS A 638 -46.32 32.48 -1.84
N GLY A 639 -46.99 32.99 -0.79
CA GLY A 639 -46.44 34.00 0.11
C GLY A 639 -45.22 33.50 0.91
N LEU A 640 -45.16 32.20 1.20
CA LEU A 640 -44.01 31.53 1.82
C LEU A 640 -42.87 31.21 0.83
N GLY A 641 -43.07 31.47 -0.47
CA GLY A 641 -42.05 31.33 -1.51
C GLY A 641 -42.05 30.00 -2.27
N LEU A 642 -43.13 29.22 -2.22
CA LEU A 642 -43.31 28.01 -3.04
C LEU A 642 -44.00 28.36 -4.38
N GLU A 643 -43.34 28.06 -5.49
CA GLU A 643 -43.86 28.32 -6.83
C GLU A 643 -45.16 27.55 -7.11
N GLN A 644 -46.13 28.17 -7.79
CA GLN A 644 -47.41 27.52 -8.11
C GLN A 644 -47.26 26.24 -8.94
N SER A 645 -46.27 26.18 -9.83
CA SER A 645 -45.94 24.98 -10.63
C SER A 645 -45.52 23.77 -9.79
N GLN A 646 -45.08 24.00 -8.55
CA GLN A 646 -44.61 22.97 -7.63
C GLN A 646 -45.68 22.56 -6.61
N GLN A 647 -46.85 23.22 -6.62
CA GLN A 647 -47.93 22.97 -5.65
C GLN A 647 -48.86 21.83 -6.11
N SER A 648 -49.20 20.97 -5.16
CA SER A 648 -50.12 19.85 -5.33
C SER A 648 -51.59 20.27 -5.16
N LEU A 649 -51.86 21.45 -4.59
CA LEU A 649 -53.18 22.06 -4.37
C LEU A 649 -54.06 22.13 -5.64
N GLU A 650 -53.47 22.10 -6.83
CA GLU A 650 -54.18 21.98 -8.11
C GLU A 650 -55.13 20.79 -8.17
N ALA A 651 -54.88 19.73 -7.38
CA ALA A 651 -55.79 18.60 -7.22
C ALA A 651 -57.14 19.01 -6.62
N ILE A 652 -57.18 19.98 -5.70
CA ILE A 652 -58.42 20.47 -5.10
C ILE A 652 -59.21 21.30 -6.10
N PHE A 653 -58.54 22.13 -6.91
CA PHE A 653 -59.21 22.87 -7.99
C PHE A 653 -59.80 21.92 -9.05
N ALA A 654 -59.07 20.87 -9.44
CA ALA A 654 -59.58 19.88 -10.37
C ALA A 654 -60.75 19.06 -9.80
N LEU A 655 -60.68 18.66 -8.53
CA LEU A 655 -61.75 17.95 -7.84
C LEU A 655 -63.01 18.82 -7.72
N ARG A 656 -62.85 20.13 -7.49
CA ARG A 656 -63.96 21.09 -7.47
C ARG A 656 -64.72 21.07 -8.81
N GLU A 657 -64.05 21.03 -9.95
CA GLU A 657 -64.74 21.00 -11.26
C GLU A 657 -65.67 19.79 -11.39
N LEU A 658 -65.27 18.62 -10.89
CA LEU A 658 -66.12 17.41 -10.83
C LEU A 658 -67.38 17.61 -9.98
N ILE A 659 -67.25 18.31 -8.85
CA ILE A 659 -68.38 18.58 -7.94
C ILE A 659 -69.31 19.65 -8.54
N CYS A 660 -68.76 20.66 -9.22
CA CYS A 660 -69.51 21.82 -9.72
C CYS A 660 -70.16 21.63 -11.07
N LEU A 661 -69.82 20.57 -11.80
CA LEU A 661 -70.39 20.27 -13.09
C LEU A 661 -71.92 20.20 -13.01
N LYS A 662 -72.61 21.11 -13.71
CA LYS A 662 -74.07 21.25 -13.61
C LYS A 662 -74.84 20.10 -14.25
N ASP A 663 -74.33 19.59 -15.37
CA ASP A 663 -74.95 18.51 -16.14
C ASP A 663 -74.30 17.16 -15.76
N PRO A 664 -75.02 16.26 -15.06
CA PRO A 664 -74.51 14.95 -14.71
C PRO A 664 -74.15 14.09 -15.94
N ALA A 665 -74.75 14.31 -17.11
CA ALA A 665 -74.49 13.51 -18.31
C ALA A 665 -73.04 13.64 -18.82
N LEU A 666 -72.35 14.73 -18.46
CA LEU A 666 -70.95 14.99 -18.81
C LEU A 666 -69.94 14.43 -17.78
N LEU A 667 -70.41 13.82 -16.69
CA LEU A 667 -69.53 13.32 -15.62
C LEU A 667 -68.48 12.33 -16.12
N SER A 668 -68.83 11.44 -17.05
CA SER A 668 -67.90 10.46 -17.60
C SER A 668 -66.71 11.13 -18.31
N LEU A 669 -66.95 12.24 -19.01
CA LEU A 669 -65.88 12.98 -19.72
C LEU A 669 -64.99 13.75 -18.75
N GLU A 670 -65.58 14.41 -17.76
CA GLU A 670 -64.80 15.14 -16.74
C GLU A 670 -63.99 14.19 -15.84
N VAL A 671 -64.56 13.04 -15.45
CA VAL A 671 -63.83 12.01 -14.71
C VAL A 671 -62.68 11.45 -15.54
N LEU A 672 -62.87 11.22 -16.85
CA LEU A 672 -61.79 10.79 -17.74
C LEU A 672 -60.65 11.83 -17.76
N GLY A 673 -60.98 13.12 -17.89
CA GLY A 673 -59.98 14.20 -17.82
C GLY A 673 -59.25 14.23 -16.47
N PHE A 674 -59.99 14.03 -15.38
CA PHE A 674 -59.43 14.01 -14.02
C PHE A 674 -58.46 12.85 -13.80
N ILE A 675 -58.82 11.62 -14.16
CA ILE A 675 -57.92 10.45 -14.00
C ILE A 675 -56.72 10.51 -14.94
N THR A 676 -56.84 11.17 -16.09
CA THR A 676 -55.69 11.39 -16.99
C THR A 676 -54.67 12.33 -16.34
N LYS A 677 -55.13 13.34 -15.59
CA LYS A 677 -54.27 14.28 -14.84
C LYS A 677 -53.76 13.69 -13.53
N TYR A 678 -54.57 12.87 -12.86
CA TYR A 678 -54.26 12.21 -11.59
C TYR A 678 -54.43 10.69 -11.72
N PRO A 679 -53.45 9.99 -12.32
CA PRO A 679 -53.54 8.57 -12.65
C PRO A 679 -53.54 7.62 -11.45
N ASP A 680 -53.27 8.11 -10.24
CA ASP A 680 -53.29 7.34 -8.99
C ASP A 680 -54.65 7.36 -8.26
N VAL A 681 -55.68 7.93 -8.88
CA VAL A 681 -57.07 7.93 -8.41
C VAL A 681 -57.71 6.57 -8.70
N SER A 682 -58.39 6.00 -7.69
CA SER A 682 -59.14 4.73 -7.83
C SER A 682 -60.64 4.94 -8.08
N ASP A 683 -61.31 3.87 -8.46
CA ASP A 683 -62.78 3.80 -8.56
C ASP A 683 -63.46 4.11 -7.20
N GLU A 684 -62.87 3.69 -6.08
CA GLU A 684 -63.35 4.03 -4.73
C GLU A 684 -63.29 5.54 -4.46
N HIS A 685 -62.20 6.20 -4.86
CA HIS A 685 -62.07 7.66 -4.76
C HIS A 685 -63.15 8.38 -5.56
N ILE A 686 -63.38 7.97 -6.81
CA ILE A 686 -64.43 8.59 -7.63
C ILE A 686 -65.81 8.28 -7.06
N SER A 687 -66.08 7.06 -6.61
CA SER A 687 -67.37 6.70 -6.03
C SER A 687 -67.75 7.57 -4.82
N THR A 688 -66.79 7.86 -3.94
CA THR A 688 -67.02 8.75 -2.78
C THR A 688 -67.22 10.21 -3.17
N LEU A 689 -66.55 10.71 -4.21
CA LEU A 689 -66.82 12.04 -4.76
C LEU A 689 -68.23 12.12 -5.37
N LEU A 690 -68.70 11.07 -6.03
CA LEU A 690 -70.08 10.98 -6.54
C LEU A 690 -71.10 10.92 -5.39
N ASP A 691 -70.79 10.25 -4.28
CA ASP A 691 -71.62 10.26 -3.07
C ASP A 691 -71.68 11.65 -2.43
N LEU A 692 -70.54 12.33 -2.33
CA LEU A 692 -70.44 13.69 -1.83
C LEU A 692 -71.34 14.65 -2.63
N ARG A 693 -71.37 14.47 -3.96
CA ARG A 693 -72.16 15.27 -4.90
C ARG A 693 -73.68 15.10 -4.75
N GLY A 694 -74.14 13.89 -4.43
CA GLY A 694 -75.53 13.59 -4.00
C GLY A 694 -76.62 13.57 -5.08
N ASP A 695 -76.36 14.00 -6.31
CA ASP A 695 -77.35 14.07 -7.42
C ASP A 695 -77.15 13.00 -8.51
N VAL A 696 -76.28 12.01 -8.28
CA VAL A 696 -75.87 11.01 -9.28
C VAL A 696 -76.71 9.73 -9.13
N SER A 697 -77.38 9.31 -10.22
CA SER A 697 -78.16 8.07 -10.23
C SER A 697 -77.26 6.82 -10.22
N LYS A 698 -77.83 5.65 -9.89
CA LYS A 698 -77.08 4.38 -9.89
C LYS A 698 -76.58 4.01 -11.29
N GLU A 699 -77.38 4.26 -12.31
CA GLU A 699 -77.06 3.98 -13.72
C GLU A 699 -75.89 4.85 -14.19
N LEU A 700 -75.94 6.15 -13.88
CA LEU A 700 -74.89 7.09 -14.24
C LEU A 700 -73.58 6.80 -13.49
N ARG A 701 -73.67 6.43 -12.20
CA ARG A 701 -72.50 5.95 -11.44
C ARG A 701 -71.87 4.73 -12.11
N HIS A 702 -72.67 3.73 -12.51
CA HIS A 702 -72.13 2.55 -13.17
C HIS A 702 -71.43 2.90 -14.49
N MET A 703 -72.03 3.77 -15.31
CA MET A 703 -71.43 4.25 -16.56
C MET A 703 -70.06 4.93 -16.32
N VAL A 704 -69.96 5.80 -15.31
CA VAL A 704 -68.70 6.49 -14.99
C VAL A 704 -67.62 5.50 -14.54
N LEU A 705 -67.95 4.56 -13.65
CA LEU A 705 -66.99 3.57 -13.16
C LEU A 705 -66.59 2.55 -14.24
N GLU A 706 -67.52 2.17 -15.11
CA GLU A 706 -67.24 1.30 -16.26
C GLU A 706 -66.32 2.00 -17.26
N MET A 707 -66.54 3.30 -17.53
CA MET A 707 -65.63 4.11 -18.35
C MET A 707 -64.21 4.12 -17.77
N MET A 708 -64.06 4.28 -16.45
CA MET A 708 -62.74 4.20 -15.82
C MET A 708 -62.08 2.84 -16.00
N ALA A 709 -62.84 1.75 -15.86
CA ALA A 709 -62.33 0.39 -16.05
C ALA A 709 -61.90 0.11 -17.51
N GLN A 710 -62.57 0.74 -18.48
CA GLN A 710 -62.23 0.65 -19.91
C GLN A 710 -61.00 1.50 -20.28
N HIS A 711 -60.60 2.46 -19.44
CA HIS A 711 -59.47 3.37 -19.68
C HIS A 711 -58.45 3.39 -18.52
N PRO A 712 -57.70 2.28 -18.30
CA PRO A 712 -56.73 2.19 -17.22
C PRO A 712 -55.59 3.20 -17.42
N GLN A 713 -55.23 3.91 -16.35
CA GLN A 713 -54.14 4.89 -16.35
C GLN A 713 -52.88 4.30 -15.72
N VAL A 714 -51.71 4.59 -16.30
CA VAL A 714 -50.42 4.21 -15.72
C VAL A 714 -49.69 5.49 -15.30
N PRO A 715 -49.35 5.65 -14.01
CA PRO A 715 -48.63 6.83 -13.55
C PRO A 715 -47.22 6.87 -14.17
N PRO A 716 -46.78 8.02 -14.71
CA PRO A 716 -45.40 8.22 -15.16
C PRO A 716 -44.37 8.02 -14.04
N ASP A 717 -43.13 7.65 -14.37
CA ASP A 717 -42.05 7.43 -13.38
C ASP A 717 -41.75 8.68 -12.52
N SER A 718 -42.02 9.88 -13.04
CA SER A 718 -41.82 11.15 -12.34
C SER A 718 -43.07 11.66 -11.61
N TYR A 719 -44.18 10.90 -11.62
CA TYR A 719 -45.43 11.30 -10.98
C TYR A 719 -45.32 11.16 -9.46
N ARG A 720 -45.64 12.23 -8.73
CA ARG A 720 -45.70 12.22 -7.27
C ARG A 720 -47.11 11.82 -6.83
N PRO A 721 -47.28 10.67 -6.14
CA PRO A 721 -48.62 10.21 -5.78
C PRO A 721 -49.27 11.08 -4.70
N ILE A 722 -50.58 11.29 -4.84
CA ILE A 722 -51.43 12.03 -3.90
C ILE A 722 -52.54 11.10 -3.41
N PHE A 723 -53.37 10.60 -4.32
CA PHE A 723 -54.57 9.81 -4.02
C PHE A 723 -54.26 8.38 -3.58
N SER A 724 -53.22 7.75 -4.11
CA SER A 724 -52.83 6.39 -3.65
C SER A 724 -52.42 6.34 -2.16
N THR A 725 -52.10 7.48 -1.56
CA THR A 725 -51.81 7.60 -0.11
C THR A 725 -53.05 7.85 0.75
N ILE A 726 -54.23 7.98 0.13
CA ILE A 726 -55.51 8.24 0.77
C ILE A 726 -56.32 6.93 0.73
N LEU A 727 -56.62 6.37 1.91
CA LEU A 727 -57.50 5.21 2.01
C LEU A 727 -58.95 5.68 2.06
N VAL A 728 -59.83 5.08 1.27
CA VAL A 728 -61.25 5.45 1.21
C VAL A 728 -62.10 4.32 1.84
N PRO A 729 -63.19 4.63 2.57
CA PRO A 729 -64.07 3.59 3.10
C PRO A 729 -64.72 2.80 1.95
N ALA A 730 -64.59 1.48 1.96
CA ALA A 730 -65.25 0.61 0.97
C ALA A 730 -66.78 0.78 1.02
N PRO A 731 -67.49 0.75 -0.12
CA PRO A 731 -68.94 0.80 -0.15
C PRO A 731 -69.55 -0.40 0.60
N GLU A 732 -70.50 -0.16 1.50
CA GLU A 732 -71.23 -1.24 2.17
C GLU A 732 -71.97 -2.09 1.11
N LEU A 733 -71.52 -3.33 0.93
CA LEU A 733 -72.18 -4.30 0.06
C LEU A 733 -73.64 -4.51 0.54
N PRO A 734 -74.65 -4.37 -0.32
CA PRO A 734 -76.03 -4.63 0.07
C PRO A 734 -76.22 -6.13 0.36
N LEU A 735 -76.39 -6.46 1.64
CA LEU A 735 -76.99 -7.70 2.15
C LEU A 735 -76.35 -9.02 1.68
N CYS A 736 -75.31 -9.48 2.39
CA CYS A 736 -75.22 -10.93 2.62
C CYS A 736 -76.34 -11.34 3.57
N LEU A 737 -77.21 -12.24 3.11
CA LEU A 737 -78.31 -12.85 3.86
C LEU A 737 -77.88 -13.24 5.29
N ARG A 738 -78.74 -12.92 6.25
CA ARG A 738 -78.66 -13.37 7.66
C ARG A 738 -78.23 -14.84 7.72
N LYS A 739 -77.11 -15.13 8.39
CA LYS A 739 -76.88 -16.48 8.94
C LYS A 739 -77.98 -16.73 9.97
N ALA A 740 -78.78 -17.75 9.71
CA ALA A 740 -79.71 -18.32 10.68
C ALA A 740 -78.95 -18.66 11.97
N LYS A 741 -79.59 -18.36 13.10
CA LYS A 741 -79.25 -18.97 14.39
C LYS A 741 -79.45 -20.48 14.24
N CYS A 742 -78.40 -21.26 14.48
CA CYS A 742 -78.54 -22.65 14.90
C CYS A 742 -78.03 -22.76 16.34
N ALA A 743 -78.77 -23.56 17.10
CA ALA A 743 -78.71 -23.80 18.53
C ALA A 743 -77.37 -24.38 19.01
#